data_AF-B4MZH4-F1
#
_entry.id   AF-B4MZH4-F1
#
_cell.length_a   1.000
_cell.length_b   1.000
_cell.length_c   1.000
_cell.angle_alpha   90.00
_cell.angle_beta   90.00
_cell.angle_gamma   90.00
#
_symmetry.space_group_name_H-M   'P 1'
#
loop_
_entity.id
_entity.type
_entity.pdbx_description
1 polymer ?
#
loop_
_entity_poly.entity_id
_entity_poly.type
_entity_poly.pdbx_seq_one_letter_code
_entity_poly.pdbx_strand_id
1 'polypeptide(L)'
;MEKAEKLPTSSDSGAESAEEEEEVEPKFKYQRIANDLKTILNTDVVTCSSVHSKFLIFGTFRGCVYLLDHQGNSVKSNLSSSERHTHTVAVNHIDVDPKGEYVATCSDDGKVNITGLFSCENNQSLSLGKFIKSVALDPDPKTRVRRFIVGDDKLTLYERNLLKKLKPTELCSVEGNVLSICWQGNFVAWASHLGVRVYDLSEKCSLGLMKWELPPQARLENFRCHLRWSNANTLLIGWVDTIRICVIRKRNAIEASSSNLPGYVVDPVSTFQTTFYICGLAPLASSQLVVLGYRKQRSATYKALRPVLCVIEYKMNSSEEICTDSLTLRGFEEYTVNDYSLGCLIEENRYYIVAPKDIVVASLIETDDRVEWLIKHSKFEEAMDLISTHGGSLPVLTVARLYINHLLTLKQYEDAAKLCLRMLGNNKSLWEEEVFKFVKCQQLRSVSAYLPTSDECKLGSHVYEMVLYEFLKFDVNGFLNLIKEWPPQLYDGLAVINAIHDNFRKENATQLLESLALLYSYQGNYENALRMYLKLQNKDVFELIRRYELYDVISKLIIPLIQLDRDRAFKILLDKNKIKPEVVVHQLEQNQEYLFWYLDALERVDSRNVFQHKLVVLYAKYDRAKLLPFLRRSKEYVIQDALAICKREGFYPEMVYLLGCMGGVEAVEALNIIMHSIKDIEMAIEFCKEHNDNDLWTVLIEESTKQPEIVTKVLDGIVDYVNPELVVSKIKLGQTIPHLRQSIIKMLWHYNIQEEILTNSHQIQLTDYFATHSEVVTLQRRGQQVSYDLSCPQCHKSVVIKDTVPRNALIAFKCGHIYHEICVPGRLINEHHCELCKLRNTDIDRPE
;
A
#
# COMPACT_ATOMS: atom_id res chain seq x y z
N MET A 1 -16.35 52.82 7.95
CA MET A 1 -15.52 53.47 6.94
C MET A 1 -14.66 52.39 6.30
N GLU A 2 -15.05 51.91 5.13
CA GLU A 2 -14.20 51.79 3.93
C GLU A 2 -15.05 51.15 2.82
N LYS A 3 -14.91 51.71 1.62
CA LYS A 3 -15.83 51.59 0.48
C LYS A 3 -15.54 50.33 -0.31
N ALA A 4 -16.57 49.53 -0.58
CA ALA A 4 -16.57 48.58 -1.69
C ALA A 4 -17.20 49.26 -2.91
N GLU A 5 -16.40 49.47 -3.96
CA GLU A 5 -16.86 49.98 -5.25
C GLU A 5 -17.64 48.91 -6.02
N LYS A 6 -18.90 49.23 -6.33
CA LYS A 6 -19.73 48.48 -7.27
C LYS A 6 -19.35 48.88 -8.70
N LEU A 7 -18.97 47.90 -9.53
CA LEU A 7 -18.93 48.06 -10.99
C LEU A 7 -20.37 48.03 -11.57
N PRO A 8 -20.66 48.76 -12.66
CA PRO A 8 -22.02 48.89 -13.17
C PRO A 8 -22.41 47.71 -14.06
N THR A 9 -23.57 47.12 -13.78
CA THR A 9 -24.30 46.19 -14.64
C THR A 9 -24.99 46.96 -15.76
N SER A 10 -24.55 46.80 -17.01
CA SER A 10 -25.34 47.19 -18.19
C SER A 10 -26.26 46.03 -18.58
N SER A 11 -27.54 46.21 -18.33
CA SER A 11 -28.63 45.38 -18.84
C SER A 11 -28.76 45.55 -20.35
N ASP A 12 -28.52 44.48 -21.10
CA ASP A 12 -29.15 44.32 -22.42
C ASP A 12 -29.68 42.89 -22.51
N SER A 13 -31.01 42.79 -22.46
CA SER A 13 -31.78 41.55 -22.43
C SER A 13 -32.27 41.23 -23.84
N GLY A 14 -31.44 40.50 -24.59
CA GLY A 14 -31.83 39.80 -25.80
C GLY A 14 -31.72 38.30 -25.55
N ALA A 15 -32.80 37.69 -25.08
CA ALA A 15 -32.89 36.25 -24.89
C ALA A 15 -33.00 35.56 -26.26
N GLU A 16 -31.85 35.23 -26.86
CA GLU A 16 -31.79 34.10 -27.80
C GLU A 16 -31.78 32.82 -26.96
N SER A 17 -32.71 31.91 -27.27
CA SER A 17 -32.77 30.58 -26.71
C SER A 17 -31.42 29.89 -26.93
N ALA A 18 -30.62 29.81 -25.86
CA ALA A 18 -29.46 28.94 -25.82
C ALA A 18 -29.97 27.50 -25.95
N GLU A 19 -29.92 26.97 -27.17
CA GLU A 19 -29.80 25.54 -27.35
C GLU A 19 -28.64 25.09 -26.45
N GLU A 20 -28.87 24.04 -25.64
CA GLU A 20 -27.81 23.43 -24.84
C GLU A 20 -26.76 22.89 -25.82
N GLU A 21 -25.82 23.75 -26.23
CA GLU A 21 -24.67 23.37 -27.03
C GLU A 21 -23.96 22.26 -26.24
N GLU A 22 -23.91 21.05 -26.81
CA GLU A 22 -23.07 20.00 -26.26
C GLU A 22 -21.68 20.60 -26.01
N GLU A 23 -21.16 20.47 -24.79
CA GLU A 23 -19.87 21.04 -24.41
C GLU A 23 -18.73 20.29 -25.14
N VAL A 24 -18.51 20.66 -26.40
CA VAL A 24 -17.49 20.11 -27.28
C VAL A 24 -16.16 20.78 -26.96
N GLU A 25 -15.11 19.96 -26.86
CA GLU A 25 -13.75 20.44 -26.67
C GLU A 25 -13.35 21.38 -27.84
N PRO A 26 -12.95 22.64 -27.57
CA PRO A 26 -12.64 23.58 -28.62
C PRO A 26 -11.38 23.19 -29.40
N LYS A 27 -11.37 23.38 -30.72
CA LYS A 27 -10.20 23.09 -31.57
C LYS A 27 -9.24 24.28 -31.69
N PHE A 28 -9.77 25.50 -31.53
CA PHE A 28 -9.00 26.73 -31.58
C PHE A 28 -9.12 27.55 -30.29
N LYS A 29 -8.03 28.25 -29.96
CA LYS A 29 -8.02 29.41 -29.06
C LYS A 29 -8.06 30.70 -29.87
N TYR A 30 -8.84 31.67 -29.39
CA TYR A 30 -9.05 32.94 -30.08
C TYR A 30 -8.43 34.10 -29.30
N GLN A 31 -7.57 34.87 -29.97
CA GLN A 31 -6.95 36.06 -29.40
C GLN A 31 -7.22 37.27 -30.30
N ARG A 32 -7.85 38.30 -29.75
CA ARG A 32 -8.05 39.57 -30.47
C ARG A 32 -6.75 40.37 -30.46
N ILE A 33 -6.31 40.83 -31.63
CA ILE A 33 -5.15 41.72 -31.75
C ILE A 33 -5.55 43.12 -31.26
N ALA A 34 -4.73 43.70 -30.39
CA ALA A 34 -4.98 44.99 -29.76
C ALA A 34 -3.82 45.97 -30.06
N ASN A 35 -3.49 46.87 -29.12
CA ASN A 35 -2.47 47.91 -29.27
C ASN A 35 -2.82 48.98 -30.31
N ASP A 36 -1.86 49.46 -31.11
CA ASP A 36 -2.03 50.54 -32.07
C ASP A 36 -3.14 50.25 -33.09
N LEU A 37 -3.31 48.96 -33.44
CA LEU A 37 -4.40 48.51 -34.31
C LEU A 37 -5.75 49.02 -33.83
N LYS A 38 -6.04 49.00 -32.53
CA LYS A 38 -7.33 49.47 -31.99
C LYS A 38 -7.57 50.95 -32.33
N THR A 39 -6.55 51.77 -32.25
CA THR A 39 -6.63 53.21 -32.56
C THR A 39 -6.79 53.43 -34.06
N ILE A 40 -6.08 52.66 -34.89
CA ILE A 40 -6.19 52.72 -36.36
C ILE A 40 -7.59 52.30 -36.82
N LEU A 41 -8.13 51.22 -36.27
CA LEU A 41 -9.47 50.73 -36.62
C LEU A 41 -10.58 51.64 -36.08
N ASN A 42 -10.33 52.50 -35.10
CA ASN A 42 -11.32 53.52 -34.73
C ASN A 42 -11.44 54.62 -35.80
N THR A 43 -10.36 54.93 -36.53
CA THR A 43 -10.31 56.03 -37.50
C THR A 43 -10.57 55.60 -38.95
N ASP A 44 -10.30 54.33 -39.28
CA ASP A 44 -10.44 53.78 -40.63
C ASP A 44 -10.94 52.32 -40.59
N VAL A 45 -11.18 51.71 -41.75
CA VAL A 45 -11.60 50.30 -41.87
C VAL A 45 -10.65 49.51 -42.76
N VAL A 46 -10.42 48.24 -42.39
CA VAL A 46 -9.62 47.31 -43.20
C VAL A 46 -10.41 46.86 -44.42
N THR A 47 -9.73 46.82 -45.57
CA THR A 47 -10.32 46.41 -46.87
C THR A 47 -9.59 45.21 -47.48
N CYS A 48 -8.30 45.07 -47.19
CA CYS A 48 -7.48 43.93 -47.54
C CYS A 48 -6.33 43.76 -46.54
N SER A 49 -5.78 42.56 -46.48
CA SER A 49 -4.66 42.25 -45.60
C SER A 49 -3.78 41.15 -46.20
N SER A 50 -2.50 41.17 -45.85
CA SER A 50 -1.57 40.07 -46.07
C SER A 50 -0.82 39.76 -44.78
N VAL A 51 -0.51 38.48 -44.57
CA VAL A 51 0.13 37.98 -43.36
C VAL A 51 1.49 37.42 -43.77
N HIS A 52 2.55 37.95 -43.17
CA HIS A 52 3.91 37.48 -43.36
C HIS A 52 4.46 36.92 -42.04
N SER A 53 5.44 36.02 -42.09
CA SER A 53 6.07 35.43 -40.89
C SER A 53 6.78 36.45 -39.99
N LYS A 54 6.97 37.68 -40.48
CA LYS A 54 7.64 38.78 -39.75
C LYS A 54 6.70 39.89 -39.29
N PHE A 55 5.52 40.03 -39.91
CA PHE A 55 4.63 41.17 -39.69
C PHE A 55 3.25 40.93 -40.30
N LEU A 56 2.29 41.77 -39.91
CA LEU A 56 0.99 41.92 -40.52
C LEU A 56 0.95 43.19 -41.35
N ILE A 57 0.33 43.14 -42.52
CA ILE A 57 0.12 44.33 -43.35
C ILE A 57 -1.34 44.40 -43.78
N PHE A 58 -1.94 45.59 -43.70
CA PHE A 58 -3.31 45.80 -44.16
C PHE A 58 -3.49 47.14 -44.83
N GLY A 59 -4.44 47.16 -45.75
CA GLY A 59 -4.86 48.32 -46.51
C GLY A 59 -6.23 48.79 -46.04
N THR A 60 -6.43 50.09 -46.04
CA THR A 60 -7.66 50.69 -45.54
C THR A 60 -8.52 51.32 -46.63
N PHE A 61 -9.76 51.63 -46.27
CA PHE A 61 -10.72 52.27 -47.16
C PHE A 61 -10.28 53.69 -47.59
N ARG A 62 -9.53 54.40 -46.75
CA ARG A 62 -8.99 55.72 -47.12
C ARG A 62 -7.70 55.66 -47.95
N GLY A 63 -7.18 54.46 -48.26
CA GLY A 63 -5.98 54.30 -49.07
C GLY A 63 -4.67 54.32 -48.28
N CYS A 64 -4.73 54.14 -46.96
CA CYS A 64 -3.55 53.96 -46.12
C CYS A 64 -3.12 52.49 -46.10
N VAL A 65 -1.83 52.25 -45.89
CA VAL A 65 -1.25 50.91 -45.75
C VAL A 65 -0.46 50.88 -44.45
N TYR A 66 -0.83 50.00 -43.53
CA TYR A 66 -0.23 49.89 -42.20
C TYR A 66 0.56 48.59 -42.08
N LEU A 67 1.78 48.71 -41.56
CA LEU A 67 2.65 47.59 -41.21
C LEU A 67 2.65 47.44 -39.69
N LEU A 68 2.22 46.28 -39.18
CA LEU A 68 2.19 45.98 -37.75
C LEU A 68 3.01 44.73 -37.44
N ASP A 69 3.47 44.59 -36.21
CA ASP A 69 3.89 43.28 -35.69
C ASP A 69 2.67 42.37 -35.45
N HIS A 70 2.91 41.09 -35.11
CA HIS A 70 1.82 40.14 -34.85
C HIS A 70 1.02 40.43 -33.55
N GLN A 71 1.49 41.37 -32.71
CA GLN A 71 0.77 41.84 -31.52
C GLN A 71 -0.08 43.08 -31.81
N GLY A 72 0.04 43.69 -32.98
CA GLY A 72 -0.73 44.86 -33.40
C GLY A 72 -0.05 46.21 -33.15
N ASN A 73 1.26 46.23 -32.89
CA ASN A 73 2.03 47.48 -32.75
C ASN A 73 2.53 47.97 -34.12
N SER A 74 2.53 49.28 -34.34
CA SER A 74 2.94 49.87 -35.61
C SER A 74 4.44 49.80 -35.83
N VAL A 75 4.84 49.28 -36.99
CA VAL A 75 6.24 49.19 -37.41
C VAL A 75 6.57 50.35 -38.34
N LYS A 76 7.61 51.12 -37.97
CA LYS A 76 8.11 52.21 -38.80
C LYS A 76 8.69 51.65 -40.10
N SER A 77 8.18 52.09 -41.24
CA SER A 77 8.58 51.68 -42.59
C SER A 77 8.36 52.82 -43.59
N ASN A 78 8.79 52.63 -44.84
CA ASN A 78 8.51 53.56 -45.93
C ASN A 78 7.01 53.72 -46.24
N LEU A 79 6.16 52.84 -45.72
CA LEU A 79 4.69 52.92 -45.80
C LEU A 79 4.09 53.71 -44.65
N SER A 80 4.74 53.76 -43.48
CA SER A 80 4.17 54.24 -42.23
C SER A 80 4.42 55.73 -41.94
N SER A 81 4.88 56.52 -42.91
CA SER A 81 5.00 57.97 -42.73
C SER A 81 3.59 58.55 -42.63
N SER A 82 3.20 58.96 -41.41
CA SER A 82 1.83 59.23 -40.91
C SER A 82 0.95 60.23 -41.68
N GLU A 83 1.42 60.77 -42.81
CA GLU A 83 0.71 61.75 -43.65
C GLU A 83 0.54 61.32 -45.11
N ARG A 84 1.10 60.17 -45.54
CA ARG A 84 1.00 59.70 -46.93
C ARG A 84 -0.02 58.59 -47.09
N HIS A 85 -1.13 58.92 -47.75
CA HIS A 85 -2.02 57.93 -48.33
C HIS A 85 -1.28 57.27 -49.52
N THR A 86 -1.11 55.95 -49.49
CA THR A 86 -0.44 55.21 -50.57
C THR A 86 -1.32 55.21 -51.83
N HIS A 87 -2.63 55.22 -51.63
CA HIS A 87 -3.67 55.34 -52.66
C HIS A 87 -4.64 56.47 -52.29
N THR A 88 -5.36 57.03 -53.26
CA THR A 88 -6.36 58.07 -52.97
C THR A 88 -7.72 57.51 -52.54
N VAL A 89 -7.93 56.21 -52.70
CA VAL A 89 -9.15 55.47 -52.33
C VAL A 89 -8.77 54.10 -51.75
N ALA A 90 -9.77 53.27 -51.45
CA ALA A 90 -9.60 51.96 -50.82
C ALA A 90 -8.53 51.09 -51.49
N VAL A 91 -7.70 50.45 -50.67
CA VAL A 91 -6.70 49.49 -51.15
C VAL A 91 -7.40 48.15 -51.42
N ASN A 92 -7.35 47.66 -52.65
CA ASN A 92 -8.07 46.45 -53.05
C ASN A 92 -7.30 45.17 -52.71
N HIS A 93 -6.00 45.16 -52.91
CA HIS A 93 -5.15 43.99 -52.71
C HIS A 93 -3.75 44.38 -52.26
N ILE A 94 -3.16 43.53 -51.42
CA ILE A 94 -1.79 43.66 -50.94
C ILE A 94 -1.13 42.29 -51.10
N ASP A 95 0.05 42.28 -51.70
CA ASP A 95 0.90 41.09 -51.77
C ASP A 95 2.31 41.42 -51.29
N VAL A 96 2.98 40.46 -50.65
CA VAL A 96 4.28 40.64 -49.99
C VAL A 96 5.23 39.59 -50.53
N ASP A 97 6.45 39.99 -50.85
CA ASP A 97 7.46 39.04 -51.32
C ASP A 97 7.88 38.05 -50.21
N PRO A 98 8.35 36.83 -50.54
CA PRO A 98 8.69 35.83 -49.53
C PRO A 98 9.78 36.24 -48.53
N LYS A 99 10.60 37.26 -48.84
CA LYS A 99 11.60 37.78 -47.89
C LYS A 99 11.03 38.83 -46.93
N GLY A 100 9.86 39.38 -47.24
CA GLY A 100 9.26 40.49 -46.51
C GLY A 100 10.06 41.78 -46.65
N GLU A 101 10.59 42.04 -47.84
CA GLU A 101 11.33 43.26 -48.17
C GLU A 101 10.46 44.26 -48.96
N TYR A 102 9.54 43.76 -49.79
CA TYR A 102 8.73 44.55 -50.71
C TYR A 102 7.26 44.18 -50.62
N VAL A 103 6.42 45.20 -50.77
CA VAL A 103 4.97 45.07 -50.88
C VAL A 103 4.50 45.56 -52.24
N ALA A 104 3.51 44.89 -52.80
CA ALA A 104 2.70 45.36 -53.90
C ALA A 104 1.32 45.76 -53.39
N THR A 105 0.84 46.95 -53.76
CA THR A 105 -0.51 47.42 -53.41
C THR A 105 -1.22 47.92 -54.66
N CYS A 106 -2.53 47.69 -54.75
CA CYS A 106 -3.35 48.20 -55.84
C CYS A 106 -4.69 48.75 -55.36
N SER A 107 -5.29 49.64 -56.14
CA SER A 107 -6.51 50.37 -55.76
C SER A 107 -7.36 50.76 -56.97
N ASP A 108 -8.58 51.22 -56.69
CA ASP A 108 -9.51 51.79 -57.67
C ASP A 108 -9.10 53.21 -58.13
N ASP A 109 -8.05 53.80 -57.55
CA ASP A 109 -7.40 54.98 -58.12
C ASP A 109 -6.58 54.68 -59.40
N GLY A 110 -6.54 53.40 -59.78
CA GLY A 110 -5.84 52.89 -60.95
C GLY A 110 -4.33 52.88 -60.83
N LYS A 111 -3.82 52.92 -59.60
CA LYS A 111 -2.39 52.81 -59.32
C LYS A 111 -2.02 51.42 -58.80
N VAL A 112 -0.82 51.00 -59.18
CA VAL A 112 -0.10 49.87 -58.59
C VAL A 112 1.22 50.36 -58.05
N ASN A 113 1.46 50.18 -56.76
CA ASN A 113 2.69 50.59 -56.10
C ASN A 113 3.47 49.37 -55.64
N ILE A 114 4.74 49.29 -56.02
CA ILE A 114 5.71 48.33 -55.49
C ILE A 114 6.66 49.10 -54.58
N THR A 115 6.60 48.85 -53.28
CA THR A 115 7.30 49.65 -52.27
C THR A 115 8.18 48.76 -51.41
N GLY A 116 9.47 49.10 -51.29
CA GLY A 116 10.35 48.47 -50.32
C GLY A 116 10.07 48.98 -48.91
N LEU A 117 9.89 48.05 -47.96
CA LEU A 117 9.52 48.39 -46.59
C LEU A 117 10.60 49.21 -45.89
N PHE A 118 11.87 48.87 -46.12
CA PHE A 118 13.04 49.51 -45.51
C PHE A 118 14.08 49.98 -46.54
N SER A 119 13.77 49.87 -47.83
CA SER A 119 14.61 50.31 -48.94
C SER A 119 13.78 51.08 -49.97
N CYS A 120 14.39 52.07 -50.61
CA CYS A 120 13.79 52.76 -51.75
C CYS A 120 14.22 52.16 -53.10
N GLU A 121 15.14 51.18 -53.08
CA GLU A 121 15.63 50.55 -54.29
C GLU A 121 14.52 49.78 -55.01
N ASN A 122 14.43 49.99 -56.31
CA ASN A 122 13.48 49.29 -57.18
C ASN A 122 11.99 49.56 -56.89
N ASN A 123 11.66 50.60 -56.11
CA ASN A 123 10.28 51.04 -55.94
C ASN A 123 9.67 51.44 -57.29
N GLN A 124 8.41 51.09 -57.53
CA GLN A 124 7.68 51.40 -58.77
C GLN A 124 6.30 51.96 -58.42
N SER A 125 5.83 52.91 -59.23
CA SER A 125 4.44 53.38 -59.19
C SER A 125 3.94 53.43 -60.63
N LEU A 126 2.91 52.63 -60.92
CA LEU A 126 2.28 52.55 -62.23
C LEU A 126 0.89 53.16 -62.15
N SER A 127 0.54 54.02 -63.10
CA SER A 127 -0.81 54.54 -63.28
C SER A 127 -1.39 53.94 -64.56
N LEU A 128 -2.38 53.05 -64.40
CA LEU A 128 -2.98 52.29 -65.50
C LEU A 128 -4.32 52.86 -65.97
N GLY A 129 -4.90 53.81 -65.23
CA GLY A 129 -6.16 54.49 -65.60
C GLY A 129 -7.39 53.58 -65.57
N LYS A 130 -7.30 52.41 -64.93
CA LYS A 130 -8.34 51.39 -64.79
C LYS A 130 -8.45 50.94 -63.34
N PHE A 131 -9.59 50.39 -62.94
CA PHE A 131 -9.74 49.84 -61.59
C PHE A 131 -8.91 48.57 -61.43
N ILE A 132 -7.91 48.58 -60.54
CA ILE A 132 -7.02 47.43 -60.34
C ILE A 132 -7.42 46.68 -59.08
N LYS A 133 -7.96 45.47 -59.26
CA LYS A 133 -8.47 44.64 -58.17
C LYS A 133 -7.46 43.67 -57.59
N SER A 134 -6.43 43.29 -58.35
CA SER A 134 -5.43 42.32 -57.88
C SER A 134 -4.05 42.56 -58.47
N VAL A 135 -3.04 42.25 -57.66
CA VAL A 135 -1.61 42.31 -57.98
C VAL A 135 -0.90 41.15 -57.27
N ALA A 136 0.12 40.57 -57.89
CA ALA A 136 0.95 39.52 -57.29
C ALA A 136 2.44 39.77 -57.55
N LEU A 137 3.27 39.55 -56.54
CA LEU A 137 4.73 39.59 -56.60
C LEU A 137 5.30 38.23 -56.98
N ASP A 138 6.51 38.23 -57.55
CA ASP A 138 7.23 37.01 -57.87
C ASP A 138 7.58 36.21 -56.60
N PRO A 139 7.16 34.95 -56.48
CA PRO A 139 7.46 34.11 -55.34
C PRO A 139 8.90 33.56 -55.35
N ASP A 140 9.71 33.76 -56.40
CA ASP A 140 11.10 33.28 -56.42
C ASP A 140 12.06 34.26 -55.70
N PRO A 141 12.60 33.89 -54.51
CA PRO A 141 13.50 34.75 -53.73
C PRO A 141 14.88 34.94 -54.37
N LYS A 142 15.23 34.15 -55.40
CA LYS A 142 16.52 34.21 -56.09
C LYS A 142 16.53 35.24 -57.22
N THR A 143 15.37 35.69 -57.66
CA THR A 143 15.27 36.66 -58.75
C THR A 143 15.79 38.03 -58.32
N ARG A 144 16.92 38.46 -58.88
CA ARG A 144 17.43 39.85 -58.73
C ARG A 144 16.59 40.86 -59.52
N VAL A 145 15.91 40.36 -60.57
CA VAL A 145 15.00 41.09 -61.43
C VAL A 145 13.60 40.94 -60.86
N ARG A 146 13.04 42.01 -60.31
CA ARG A 146 11.69 41.95 -59.74
C ARG A 146 10.65 41.89 -60.84
N ARG A 147 9.85 40.83 -60.79
CA ARG A 147 8.68 40.63 -61.62
C ARG A 147 7.43 40.75 -60.76
N PHE A 148 6.36 41.21 -61.36
CA PHE A 148 5.05 41.25 -60.73
C PHE A 148 3.97 41.18 -61.80
N ILE A 149 2.80 40.71 -61.41
CA ILE A 149 1.65 40.55 -62.30
C ILE A 149 0.56 41.50 -61.84
N VAL A 150 -0.02 42.21 -62.80
CA VAL A 150 -1.20 43.05 -62.59
C VAL A 150 -2.35 42.50 -63.40
N GLY A 151 -3.53 42.45 -62.77
CA GLY A 151 -4.77 42.08 -63.43
C GLY A 151 -5.70 43.28 -63.60
N ASP A 152 -6.05 43.57 -64.84
CA ASP A 152 -7.11 44.49 -65.25
C ASP A 152 -8.08 43.77 -66.22
N ASP A 153 -8.30 44.28 -67.43
CA ASP A 153 -8.92 43.55 -68.54
C ASP A 153 -7.94 42.57 -69.22
N LYS A 154 -6.69 42.54 -68.76
CA LYS A 154 -5.61 41.66 -69.18
C LYS A 154 -4.84 41.18 -67.96
N LEU A 155 -4.19 40.03 -68.11
CA LEU A 155 -3.19 39.57 -67.16
C LEU A 155 -1.81 39.94 -67.69
N THR A 156 -1.15 40.92 -67.07
CA THR A 156 0.11 41.48 -67.57
C THR A 156 1.26 41.20 -66.60
N LEU A 157 2.31 40.55 -67.08
CA LEU A 157 3.57 40.36 -66.38
C LEU A 157 4.50 41.54 -66.65
N TYR A 158 4.91 42.22 -65.60
CA TYR A 158 5.93 43.27 -65.65
C TYR A 158 7.27 42.69 -65.20
N GLU A 159 8.28 42.78 -66.07
CA GLU A 159 9.64 42.33 -65.77
C GLU A 159 10.65 43.41 -66.12
N ARG A 160 11.76 43.52 -65.38
CA ARG A 160 12.84 44.43 -65.78
C ARG A 160 13.76 43.76 -66.78
N ASN A 161 13.98 44.44 -67.90
CA ASN A 161 14.98 44.01 -68.86
C ASN A 161 16.41 44.34 -68.38
N LEU A 162 17.42 43.86 -69.10
CA LEU A 162 18.85 44.10 -68.80
C LEU A 162 19.21 45.61 -68.73
N LEU A 163 18.41 46.47 -69.35
CA LEU A 163 18.54 47.94 -69.32
C LEU A 163 17.80 48.60 -68.14
N LYS A 164 17.36 47.81 -67.15
CA LYS A 164 16.56 48.23 -65.97
C LYS A 164 15.22 48.90 -66.30
N LYS A 165 14.75 48.86 -67.56
CA LYS A 165 13.41 49.35 -67.93
C LYS A 165 12.37 48.27 -67.65
N LEU A 166 11.21 48.69 -67.16
CA LEU A 166 10.08 47.82 -66.93
C LEU A 166 9.39 47.48 -68.26
N LYS A 167 9.35 46.19 -68.61
CA LYS A 167 8.73 45.67 -69.82
C LYS A 167 7.42 44.96 -69.45
N PRO A 168 6.26 45.43 -69.96
CA PRO A 168 5.01 44.71 -69.85
C PRO A 168 4.94 43.57 -70.88
N THR A 169 4.46 42.40 -70.46
CA THR A 169 4.16 41.24 -71.31
C THR A 169 2.74 40.77 -71.00
N GLU A 170 1.86 40.85 -72.00
CA GLU A 170 0.50 40.33 -71.88
C GLU A 170 0.54 38.79 -71.88
N LEU A 171 0.05 38.18 -70.80
CA LEU A 171 -0.05 36.72 -70.66
C LEU A 171 -1.38 36.20 -71.23
N CYS A 172 -2.48 36.91 -70.97
CA CYS A 172 -3.80 36.51 -71.40
C CYS A 172 -4.74 37.73 -71.43
N SER A 173 -5.60 37.82 -72.45
CA SER A 173 -6.73 38.75 -72.47
C SER A 173 -7.89 38.15 -71.68
N VAL A 174 -8.58 38.99 -70.89
CA VAL A 174 -9.61 38.56 -69.97
C VAL A 174 -10.95 39.08 -70.43
N GLU A 175 -11.93 38.19 -70.51
CA GLU A 175 -13.32 38.64 -70.59
C GLU A 175 -13.64 39.30 -69.24
N GLY A 176 -14.06 40.58 -69.25
CA GLY A 176 -14.33 41.37 -68.04
C GLY A 176 -13.04 41.80 -67.36
N ASN A 177 -12.94 41.60 -66.03
CA ASN A 177 -11.78 41.99 -65.24
C ASN A 177 -11.20 40.80 -64.45
N VAL A 178 -9.91 40.86 -64.16
CA VAL A 178 -9.24 39.96 -63.21
C VAL A 178 -9.66 40.33 -61.80
N LEU A 179 -10.27 39.36 -61.09
CA LEU A 179 -10.83 39.57 -59.75
C LEU A 179 -9.83 39.23 -58.64
N SER A 180 -8.97 38.23 -58.87
CA SER A 180 -8.04 37.69 -57.88
C SER A 180 -6.88 36.99 -58.60
N ILE A 181 -5.67 37.08 -58.05
CA ILE A 181 -4.44 36.48 -58.58
C ILE A 181 -3.69 35.85 -57.42
N CYS A 182 -3.16 34.65 -57.64
CA CYS A 182 -2.25 34.00 -56.72
C CYS A 182 -1.12 33.32 -57.51
N TRP A 183 0.13 33.63 -57.16
CA TRP A 183 1.32 33.18 -57.89
C TRP A 183 2.18 32.27 -57.02
N GLN A 184 2.47 31.05 -57.49
CA GLN A 184 3.41 30.12 -56.87
C GLN A 184 4.32 29.48 -57.93
N GLY A 185 5.63 29.65 -57.76
CA GLY A 185 6.64 29.12 -58.70
C GLY A 185 6.37 29.57 -60.14
N ASN A 186 6.18 28.62 -61.05
CA ASN A 186 5.89 28.90 -62.47
C ASN A 186 4.39 29.07 -62.75
N PHE A 187 3.50 28.80 -61.78
CA PHE A 187 2.07 28.79 -62.00
C PHE A 187 1.40 30.04 -61.45
N VAL A 188 0.55 30.65 -62.26
CA VAL A 188 -0.27 31.80 -61.90
C VAL A 188 -1.72 31.40 -61.99
N ALA A 189 -2.39 31.32 -60.85
CA ALA A 189 -3.82 31.11 -60.77
C ALA A 189 -4.53 32.47 -60.72
N TRP A 190 -5.60 32.64 -61.47
CA TRP A 190 -6.37 33.88 -61.44
C TRP A 190 -7.85 33.65 -61.73
N ALA A 191 -8.69 34.51 -61.18
CA ALA A 191 -10.14 34.44 -61.29
C ALA A 191 -10.68 35.56 -62.20
N SER A 192 -11.66 35.20 -63.01
CA SER A 192 -12.44 36.10 -63.88
C SER A 192 -13.93 35.89 -63.63
N HIS A 193 -14.79 36.68 -64.24
CA HIS A 193 -16.25 36.48 -64.15
C HIS A 193 -16.75 35.15 -64.77
N LEU A 194 -15.90 34.39 -65.46
CA LEU A 194 -16.25 33.06 -66.01
C LEU A 194 -15.85 31.91 -65.09
N GLY A 195 -14.84 32.11 -64.25
CA GLY A 195 -14.13 31.00 -63.63
C GLY A 195 -12.66 31.28 -63.33
N VAL A 196 -11.98 30.22 -62.89
CA VAL A 196 -10.56 30.24 -62.52
C VAL A 196 -9.72 29.62 -63.63
N ARG A 197 -8.60 30.27 -63.96
CA ARG A 197 -7.60 29.76 -64.91
C ARG A 197 -6.26 29.61 -64.21
N VAL A 198 -5.46 28.68 -64.71
CA VAL A 198 -4.05 28.55 -64.33
C VAL A 198 -3.21 28.79 -65.59
N TYR A 199 -2.16 29.60 -65.45
CA TYR A 199 -1.20 29.91 -66.50
C TYR A 199 0.17 29.39 -66.10
N ASP A 200 0.84 28.67 -67.00
CA ASP A 200 2.21 28.25 -66.84
C ASP A 200 3.15 29.26 -67.49
N LEU A 201 3.94 29.97 -66.69
CA LEU A 201 4.91 30.97 -67.14
C LEU A 201 6.08 30.35 -67.92
N SER A 202 6.40 29.08 -67.68
CA SER A 202 7.51 28.37 -68.33
C SER A 202 7.13 27.92 -69.74
N GLU A 203 5.96 27.30 -69.90
CA GLU A 203 5.42 26.87 -71.20
C GLU A 203 4.67 27.99 -71.93
N LYS A 204 4.41 29.12 -71.26
CA LYS A 204 3.66 30.28 -71.78
C LYS A 204 2.29 29.90 -72.35
N CYS A 205 1.56 29.08 -71.61
CA CYS A 205 0.23 28.63 -71.99
C CYS A 205 -0.73 28.59 -70.81
N SER A 206 -2.03 28.60 -71.09
CA SER A 206 -3.06 28.36 -70.07
C SER A 206 -3.36 26.87 -69.97
N LEU A 207 -3.44 26.36 -68.74
CA LEU A 207 -3.70 24.95 -68.44
C LEU A 207 -5.19 24.58 -68.48
N GLY A 208 -6.07 25.56 -68.73
CA GLY A 208 -7.53 25.37 -68.86
C GLY A 208 -8.35 26.41 -68.07
N LEU A 209 -9.64 26.52 -68.42
CA LEU A 209 -10.63 27.31 -67.70
C LEU A 209 -11.53 26.37 -66.88
N MET A 210 -11.48 26.52 -65.56
CA MET A 210 -12.46 25.93 -64.66
C MET A 210 -13.64 26.89 -64.57
N LYS A 211 -14.68 26.65 -65.37
CA LYS A 211 -15.94 27.39 -65.28
C LYS A 211 -16.54 27.21 -63.88
N TRP A 212 -17.07 28.29 -63.34
CA TRP A 212 -17.71 28.28 -62.02
C TRP A 212 -19.22 28.32 -62.18
N GLU A 213 -19.89 27.30 -61.64
CA GLU A 213 -21.34 27.21 -61.69
C GLU A 213 -21.94 27.96 -60.50
N LEU A 214 -23.00 28.73 -60.76
CA LEU A 214 -23.65 29.61 -59.78
C LEU A 214 -24.99 29.03 -59.34
N PRO A 215 -25.40 29.27 -58.08
CA PRO A 215 -26.81 29.23 -57.71
C PRO A 215 -27.62 30.23 -58.55
N PRO A 216 -28.88 29.93 -58.96
CA PRO A 216 -29.67 30.76 -59.89
C PRO A 216 -29.88 32.23 -59.47
N GLN A 217 -29.68 32.55 -58.19
CA GLN A 217 -29.94 33.86 -57.58
C GLN A 217 -28.65 34.66 -57.30
N ALA A 218 -27.48 34.11 -57.58
CA ALA A 218 -26.18 34.72 -57.29
C ALA A 218 -25.44 35.13 -58.57
N ARG A 219 -24.65 36.20 -58.49
CA ARG A 219 -23.69 36.58 -59.53
C ARG A 219 -22.27 36.50 -58.97
N LEU A 220 -21.32 35.98 -59.77
CA LEU A 220 -19.93 35.79 -59.36
C LEU A 220 -19.26 37.11 -58.95
N GLU A 221 -19.63 38.22 -59.58
CA GLU A 221 -19.11 39.56 -59.29
C GLU A 221 -19.40 40.04 -57.86
N ASN A 222 -20.42 39.47 -57.20
CA ASN A 222 -20.79 39.84 -55.83
C ASN A 222 -19.94 39.14 -54.76
N PHE A 223 -19.08 38.19 -55.14
CA PHE A 223 -18.29 37.39 -54.21
C PHE A 223 -16.81 37.44 -54.59
N ARG A 224 -15.95 37.71 -53.60
CA ARG A 224 -14.50 37.62 -53.76
C ARG A 224 -14.09 36.14 -53.96
N CYS A 225 -13.26 35.89 -54.97
CA CYS A 225 -12.67 34.56 -55.18
C CYS A 225 -11.41 34.42 -54.34
N HIS A 226 -11.37 33.41 -53.46
CA HIS A 226 -10.23 33.14 -52.59
C HIS A 226 -9.37 32.04 -53.21
N LEU A 227 -8.17 32.42 -53.65
CA LEU A 227 -7.18 31.54 -54.25
C LEU A 227 -6.00 31.39 -53.28
N ARG A 228 -5.59 30.15 -52.99
CA ARG A 228 -4.43 29.89 -52.14
C ARG A 228 -3.71 28.61 -52.53
N TRP A 229 -2.40 28.64 -52.57
CA TRP A 229 -1.58 27.44 -52.75
C TRP A 229 -1.38 26.76 -51.40
N SER A 230 -1.67 25.45 -51.31
CA SER A 230 -1.33 24.66 -50.12
C SER A 230 0.08 24.08 -50.18
N ASN A 231 0.57 23.85 -51.41
CA ASN A 231 1.95 23.46 -51.71
C ASN A 231 2.28 23.89 -53.16
N ALA A 232 3.44 23.47 -53.67
CA ALA A 232 3.92 23.87 -55.00
C ALA A 232 3.00 23.48 -56.17
N ASN A 233 2.12 22.49 -55.99
CA ASN A 233 1.30 21.92 -57.06
C ASN A 233 -0.20 21.87 -56.72
N THR A 234 -0.60 22.23 -55.51
CA THR A 234 -2.00 22.11 -55.06
C THR A 234 -2.59 23.49 -54.84
N LEU A 235 -3.60 23.81 -55.64
CA LEU A 235 -4.35 25.06 -55.60
C LEU A 235 -5.69 24.82 -54.90
N LEU A 236 -5.93 25.60 -53.86
CA LEU A 236 -7.20 25.67 -53.15
C LEU A 236 -8.00 26.86 -53.69
N ILE A 237 -9.25 26.59 -54.07
CA ILE A 237 -10.18 27.59 -54.60
C ILE A 237 -11.43 27.55 -53.74
N GLY A 238 -11.78 28.67 -53.14
CA GLY A 238 -13.09 28.85 -52.51
C GLY A 238 -13.77 30.06 -53.08
N TRP A 239 -14.99 29.86 -53.57
CA TRP A 239 -15.75 30.94 -54.17
C TRP A 239 -17.25 30.70 -54.07
N VAL A 240 -17.97 31.75 -53.69
CA VAL A 240 -19.38 31.71 -53.32
C VAL A 240 -19.58 30.74 -52.15
N ASP A 241 -19.99 29.51 -52.38
CA ASP A 241 -20.19 28.45 -51.39
C ASP A 241 -19.56 27.12 -51.84
N THR A 242 -18.68 27.15 -52.84
CA THR A 242 -18.04 25.96 -53.40
C THR A 242 -16.55 26.00 -53.11
N ILE A 243 -16.02 24.88 -52.62
CA ILE A 243 -14.57 24.66 -52.48
C ILE A 243 -14.16 23.64 -53.54
N ARG A 244 -13.09 23.96 -54.28
CA ARG A 244 -12.47 23.09 -55.27
C ARG A 244 -10.98 23.00 -55.03
N ILE A 245 -10.49 21.78 -54.91
CA ILE A 245 -9.09 21.46 -54.59
C ILE A 245 -8.48 20.86 -55.85
N CYS A 246 -7.51 21.57 -56.41
CA CYS A 246 -6.95 21.23 -57.71
C CYS A 246 -5.48 20.85 -57.56
N VAL A 247 -5.09 19.72 -58.14
CA VAL A 247 -3.69 19.29 -58.22
C VAL A 247 -3.19 19.50 -59.64
N ILE A 248 -2.10 20.23 -59.77
CA ILE A 248 -1.39 20.44 -61.02
C ILE A 248 -0.38 19.33 -61.18
N ARG A 249 -0.68 18.41 -62.09
CA ARG A 249 0.21 17.28 -62.42
C ARG A 249 0.70 17.38 -63.85
N LYS A 250 1.83 16.75 -64.12
CA LYS A 250 2.33 16.57 -65.48
C LYS A 250 1.44 15.56 -66.21
N ARG A 251 1.15 15.82 -67.49
CA ARG A 251 0.40 14.87 -68.33
C ARG A 251 1.23 13.60 -68.58
N ASN A 252 0.55 12.46 -68.61
CA ASN A 252 1.18 11.18 -68.92
C ASN A 252 1.51 11.09 -70.42
N ALA A 253 2.44 10.21 -70.82
CA ALA A 253 2.88 10.09 -72.22
C ALA A 253 1.74 9.82 -73.21
N ILE A 254 0.67 9.14 -72.75
CA ILE A 254 -0.54 8.86 -73.54
C ILE A 254 -1.36 10.15 -73.74
N GLU A 255 -1.59 10.93 -72.68
CA GLU A 255 -2.31 12.21 -72.73
C GLU A 255 -1.51 13.29 -73.49
N ALA A 256 -0.17 13.23 -73.44
CA ALA A 256 0.72 14.13 -74.16
C ALA A 256 0.84 13.81 -75.66
N SER A 257 0.40 12.63 -76.10
CA SER A 257 0.47 12.21 -77.51
C SER A 257 -0.55 12.92 -78.41
N SER A 258 -1.60 13.53 -77.84
CA SER A 258 -2.46 14.48 -78.55
C SER A 258 -1.72 15.82 -78.70
N SER A 259 -1.24 16.10 -79.90
CA SER A 259 -0.12 17.00 -80.21
C SER A 259 -0.26 18.50 -79.90
N ASN A 260 -1.30 18.96 -79.18
CA ASN A 260 -1.55 20.40 -78.92
C ASN A 260 -1.95 20.70 -77.47
N LEU A 261 -1.72 19.76 -76.54
CA LEU A 261 -2.09 19.91 -75.14
C LEU A 261 -0.88 20.37 -74.27
N PRO A 262 -1.05 21.33 -73.34
CA PRO A 262 -0.01 21.71 -72.37
C PRO A 262 0.66 20.54 -71.63
N GLY A 263 1.90 20.68 -71.19
CA GLY A 263 2.63 19.63 -70.47
C GLY A 263 2.06 19.33 -69.08
N TYR A 264 1.36 20.30 -68.49
CA TYR A 264 0.64 20.17 -67.22
C TYR A 264 -0.88 20.19 -67.42
N VAL A 265 -1.60 19.60 -66.48
CA VAL A 265 -3.06 19.64 -66.40
C VAL A 265 -3.49 19.95 -64.97
N VAL A 266 -4.60 20.67 -64.84
CA VAL A 266 -5.24 20.99 -63.56
C VAL A 266 -6.34 19.97 -63.31
N ASP A 267 -6.13 19.06 -62.37
CA ASP A 267 -7.12 18.04 -62.01
C ASP A 267 -7.85 18.44 -60.73
N PRO A 268 -9.19 18.60 -60.76
CA PRO A 268 -9.98 18.83 -59.55
C PRO A 268 -10.10 17.52 -58.77
N VAL A 269 -9.33 17.40 -57.69
CA VAL A 269 -9.28 16.20 -56.84
C VAL A 269 -10.49 16.09 -55.91
N SER A 270 -11.03 17.23 -55.48
CA SER A 270 -12.23 17.28 -54.65
C SER A 270 -13.00 18.58 -54.93
N THR A 271 -14.33 18.49 -55.02
CA THR A 271 -15.24 19.63 -55.15
C THR A 271 -16.45 19.39 -54.25
N PHE A 272 -16.76 20.33 -53.37
CA PHE A 272 -17.90 20.22 -52.46
C PHE A 272 -18.46 21.61 -52.12
N GLN A 273 -19.70 21.65 -51.66
CA GLN A 273 -20.41 22.87 -51.29
C GLN A 273 -20.51 23.02 -49.77
N THR A 274 -20.42 24.26 -49.29
CA THR A 274 -20.54 24.62 -47.88
C THR A 274 -21.93 25.17 -47.56
N THR A 275 -22.33 25.04 -46.29
CA THR A 275 -23.59 25.59 -45.77
C THR A 275 -23.59 27.12 -45.66
N PHE A 276 -22.41 27.74 -45.74
CA PHE A 276 -22.16 29.18 -45.69
C PHE A 276 -21.45 29.70 -46.96
N TYR A 277 -21.38 31.02 -47.15
CA TYR A 277 -20.54 31.63 -48.17
C TYR A 277 -19.08 31.74 -47.70
N ILE A 278 -18.12 31.51 -48.58
CA ILE A 278 -16.70 31.44 -48.27
C ILE A 278 -16.08 32.84 -48.30
N CYS A 279 -15.48 33.22 -47.18
CA CYS A 279 -14.74 34.49 -47.01
C CYS A 279 -13.22 34.29 -46.95
N GLY A 280 -12.75 33.04 -47.01
CA GLY A 280 -11.33 32.71 -46.99
C GLY A 280 -11.11 31.25 -46.63
N LEU A 281 -9.99 30.70 -47.08
CA LEU A 281 -9.60 29.32 -46.76
C LEU A 281 -8.09 29.20 -46.62
N ALA A 282 -7.65 28.23 -45.82
CA ALA A 282 -6.26 27.92 -45.57
C ALA A 282 -6.09 26.41 -45.32
N PRO A 283 -4.92 25.83 -45.64
CA PRO A 283 -4.62 24.46 -45.25
C PRO A 283 -4.34 24.38 -43.73
N LEU A 284 -4.81 23.29 -43.10
CA LEU A 284 -4.48 22.91 -41.72
C LEU A 284 -3.60 21.67 -41.67
N ALA A 285 -3.98 20.65 -42.44
CA ALA A 285 -3.24 19.40 -42.59
C ALA A 285 -3.32 18.94 -44.05
N SER A 286 -2.78 17.76 -44.37
CA SER A 286 -2.79 17.22 -45.74
C SER A 286 -4.19 17.15 -46.36
N SER A 287 -5.21 16.76 -45.58
CA SER A 287 -6.62 16.63 -46.00
C SER A 287 -7.58 17.54 -45.23
N GLN A 288 -7.09 18.54 -44.50
CA GLN A 288 -7.92 19.43 -43.68
C GLN A 288 -7.74 20.89 -44.06
N LEU A 289 -8.84 21.63 -44.11
CA LEU A 289 -8.90 23.05 -44.41
C LEU A 289 -9.51 23.81 -43.24
N VAL A 290 -9.02 25.02 -42.99
CA VAL A 290 -9.73 26.03 -42.19
C VAL A 290 -10.44 26.98 -43.15
N VAL A 291 -11.74 27.15 -42.98
CA VAL A 291 -12.59 27.95 -43.86
C VAL A 291 -13.33 28.99 -43.02
N LEU A 292 -13.19 30.26 -43.40
CA LEU A 292 -13.97 31.35 -42.84
C LEU A 292 -15.26 31.50 -43.64
N GLY A 293 -16.39 31.49 -42.95
CA GLY A 293 -17.72 31.45 -43.53
C GLY A 293 -18.63 32.60 -43.10
N TYR A 294 -19.44 33.10 -44.03
CA TYR A 294 -20.57 33.99 -43.79
C TYR A 294 -21.88 33.21 -43.93
N ARG A 295 -22.68 33.14 -42.86
CA ARG A 295 -23.93 32.36 -42.86
C ARG A 295 -24.92 32.91 -43.89
N LYS A 296 -25.53 32.01 -44.67
CA LYS A 296 -26.55 32.36 -45.68
C LYS A 296 -27.85 32.87 -45.04
N GLN A 297 -28.15 32.37 -43.85
CA GLN A 297 -29.30 32.78 -43.03
C GLN A 297 -29.08 34.15 -42.40
N ARG A 298 -30.18 34.85 -42.13
CA ARG A 298 -30.20 36.13 -41.43
C ARG A 298 -31.01 36.02 -40.13
N SER A 299 -30.76 36.92 -39.19
CA SER A 299 -31.57 37.02 -37.97
C SER A 299 -33.03 37.40 -38.28
N ALA A 300 -33.91 37.29 -37.29
CA ALA A 300 -35.29 37.76 -37.40
C ALA A 300 -35.40 39.27 -37.74
N THR A 301 -34.35 40.04 -37.41
CA THR A 301 -34.22 41.48 -37.72
C THR A 301 -33.49 41.74 -39.05
N TYR A 302 -33.28 40.71 -39.88
CA TYR A 302 -32.59 40.76 -41.18
C TYR A 302 -31.12 41.21 -41.13
N LYS A 303 -30.49 41.14 -39.95
CA LYS A 303 -29.05 41.40 -39.75
C LYS A 303 -28.22 40.15 -40.06
N ALA A 304 -26.94 40.35 -40.34
CA ALA A 304 -25.99 39.26 -40.52
C ALA A 304 -25.82 38.46 -39.23
N LEU A 305 -25.73 37.14 -39.33
CA LEU A 305 -25.39 36.28 -38.19
C LEU A 305 -23.87 36.25 -37.98
N ARG A 306 -23.43 35.72 -36.82
CA ARG A 306 -22.01 35.57 -36.52
C ARG A 306 -21.30 34.76 -37.62
N PRO A 307 -20.16 35.24 -38.15
CA PRO A 307 -19.36 34.46 -39.09
C PRO A 307 -18.82 33.22 -38.40
N VAL A 308 -18.52 32.19 -39.18
CA VAL A 308 -18.09 30.88 -38.67
C VAL A 308 -16.66 30.57 -39.12
N LEU A 309 -15.88 29.95 -38.25
CA LEU A 309 -14.61 29.31 -38.62
C LEU A 309 -14.83 27.80 -38.60
N CYS A 310 -14.74 27.17 -39.76
CA CYS A 310 -15.02 25.75 -39.92
C CYS A 310 -13.75 24.99 -40.30
N VAL A 311 -13.49 23.85 -39.66
CA VAL A 311 -12.48 22.89 -40.12
C VAL A 311 -13.16 21.81 -40.92
N ILE A 312 -12.78 21.68 -42.19
CA ILE A 312 -13.35 20.70 -43.11
C ILE A 312 -12.27 19.69 -43.47
N GLU A 313 -12.55 18.41 -43.21
CA GLU A 313 -11.79 17.32 -43.81
C GLU A 313 -12.39 16.96 -45.16
N TYR A 314 -11.56 16.93 -46.19
CA TYR A 314 -11.98 16.57 -47.53
C TYR A 314 -11.33 15.26 -47.97
N LYS A 315 -12.12 14.46 -48.66
CA LYS A 315 -11.73 13.23 -49.36
C LYS A 315 -12.09 13.40 -50.84
N MET A 316 -11.72 12.43 -51.66
CA MET A 316 -11.93 12.51 -53.11
C MET A 316 -13.41 12.74 -53.49
N ASN A 317 -14.34 12.13 -52.74
CA ASN A 317 -15.79 12.16 -53.05
C ASN A 317 -16.67 12.66 -51.89
N SER A 318 -16.08 13.11 -50.78
CA SER A 318 -16.85 13.53 -49.60
C SER A 318 -16.11 14.60 -48.82
N SER A 319 -16.86 15.38 -48.05
CA SER A 319 -16.33 16.36 -47.10
C SER A 319 -17.07 16.22 -45.77
N GLU A 320 -16.35 16.42 -44.68
CA GLU A 320 -16.90 16.34 -43.32
C GLU A 320 -16.46 17.60 -42.54
N GLU A 321 -17.44 18.29 -41.94
CA GLU A 321 -17.16 19.41 -41.04
C GLU A 321 -16.76 18.82 -39.67
N ILE A 322 -15.49 18.99 -39.28
CA ILE A 322 -14.95 18.47 -38.01
C ILE A 322 -15.33 19.37 -36.84
N CYS A 323 -15.24 20.69 -37.04
CA CYS A 323 -15.62 21.67 -36.04
C CYS A 323 -16.08 22.96 -36.73
N THR A 324 -17.05 23.65 -36.12
CA THR A 324 -17.60 24.90 -36.63
C THR A 324 -17.81 25.88 -35.48
N ASP A 325 -16.94 26.88 -35.40
CA ASP A 325 -16.93 27.85 -34.31
C ASP A 325 -17.60 29.16 -34.74
N SER A 326 -18.53 29.67 -33.94
CA SER A 326 -19.20 30.96 -34.21
C SER A 326 -18.41 32.14 -33.63
N LEU A 327 -17.95 33.04 -34.48
CA LEU A 327 -17.02 34.11 -34.12
C LEU A 327 -17.74 35.39 -33.69
N THR A 328 -17.36 35.93 -32.53
CA THR A 328 -17.90 37.20 -32.01
C THR A 328 -16.99 38.38 -32.40
N LEU A 329 -17.11 38.83 -33.65
CA LEU A 329 -16.34 39.96 -34.21
C LEU A 329 -17.08 41.29 -34.03
N ARG A 330 -16.39 42.40 -33.79
CA ARG A 330 -17.05 43.70 -33.61
C ARG A 330 -17.76 44.20 -34.87
N GLY A 331 -19.05 44.49 -34.77
CA GLY A 331 -19.86 45.04 -35.86
C GLY A 331 -20.32 44.04 -36.91
N PHE A 332 -20.22 42.73 -36.62
CA PHE A 332 -20.51 41.65 -37.57
C PHE A 332 -21.89 41.75 -38.24
N GLU A 333 -22.89 42.29 -37.54
CA GLU A 333 -24.27 42.41 -38.00
C GLU A 333 -24.42 43.26 -39.27
N GLU A 334 -23.50 44.22 -39.48
CA GLU A 334 -23.53 45.21 -40.57
C GLU A 334 -22.59 44.85 -41.73
N TYR A 335 -21.83 43.76 -41.60
CA TYR A 335 -20.85 43.34 -42.61
C TYR A 335 -21.44 42.37 -43.63
N THR A 336 -20.80 42.33 -44.79
CA THR A 336 -21.10 41.45 -45.91
C THR A 336 -20.02 40.39 -46.10
N VAL A 337 -20.27 39.42 -46.97
CA VAL A 337 -19.31 38.34 -47.28
C VAL A 337 -17.92 38.83 -47.69
N ASN A 338 -17.83 39.95 -48.41
CA ASN A 338 -16.55 40.46 -48.95
C ASN A 338 -15.73 41.26 -47.94
N ASP A 339 -16.32 41.63 -46.80
CA ASP A 339 -15.68 42.41 -45.74
C ASP A 339 -14.75 41.55 -44.87
N TYR A 340 -14.89 40.22 -44.97
CA TYR A 340 -14.09 39.26 -44.23
C TYR A 340 -12.94 38.73 -45.08
N SER A 341 -11.81 38.44 -44.43
CA SER A 341 -10.72 37.70 -45.06
C SER A 341 -9.96 36.84 -44.06
N LEU A 342 -9.32 35.78 -44.57
CA LEU A 342 -8.55 34.82 -43.78
C LEU A 342 -7.07 34.84 -44.18
N GLY A 343 -6.23 35.42 -43.33
CA GLY A 343 -4.78 35.27 -43.38
C GLY A 343 -4.32 33.99 -42.67
N CYS A 344 -3.15 33.46 -43.01
CA CYS A 344 -2.59 32.30 -42.30
C CYS A 344 -1.06 32.31 -42.27
N LEU A 345 -0.51 31.80 -41.17
CA LEU A 345 0.87 31.32 -41.07
C LEU A 345 0.80 29.79 -40.96
N ILE A 346 1.00 29.11 -42.09
CA ILE A 346 0.82 27.65 -42.20
C ILE A 346 1.78 26.92 -41.25
N GLU A 347 3.03 27.38 -41.17
CA GLU A 347 4.07 26.78 -40.32
C GLU A 347 3.75 26.86 -38.82
N GLU A 348 2.98 27.86 -38.39
CA GLU A 348 2.59 28.07 -36.99
C GLU A 348 1.15 27.65 -36.68
N ASN A 349 0.39 27.16 -37.68
CA ASN A 349 -1.05 26.90 -37.57
C ASN A 349 -1.84 28.09 -36.99
N ARG A 350 -1.47 29.31 -37.37
CA ARG A 350 -2.14 30.56 -36.95
C ARG A 350 -2.96 31.16 -38.07
N TYR A 351 -4.22 31.46 -37.77
CA TYR A 351 -5.19 31.98 -38.74
C TYR A 351 -5.67 33.35 -38.32
N TYR A 352 -5.49 34.34 -39.18
CA TYR A 352 -5.86 35.73 -38.92
C TYR A 352 -7.21 36.01 -39.57
N ILE A 353 -8.25 36.10 -38.75
CA ILE A 353 -9.59 36.46 -39.17
C ILE A 353 -9.69 37.98 -39.15
N VAL A 354 -9.81 38.57 -40.33
CA VAL A 354 -9.81 40.01 -40.52
C VAL A 354 -11.21 40.47 -40.89
N ALA A 355 -11.74 41.42 -40.13
CA ALA A 355 -12.98 42.14 -40.38
C ALA A 355 -12.68 43.66 -40.42
N PRO A 356 -13.58 44.50 -40.93
CA PRO A 356 -13.33 45.93 -41.12
C PRO A 356 -12.86 46.69 -39.86
N LYS A 357 -13.35 46.28 -38.68
CA LYS A 357 -13.05 46.92 -37.37
C LYS A 357 -12.49 45.96 -36.32
N ASP A 358 -12.12 44.74 -36.70
CA ASP A 358 -11.61 43.73 -35.75
C ASP A 358 -10.66 42.75 -36.43
N ILE A 359 -9.60 42.34 -35.73
CA ILE A 359 -8.71 41.25 -36.18
C ILE A 359 -8.56 40.26 -35.03
N VAL A 360 -8.89 39.00 -35.29
CA VAL A 360 -8.83 37.91 -34.32
C VAL A 360 -7.95 36.79 -34.87
N VAL A 361 -7.03 36.31 -34.04
CA VAL A 361 -6.15 35.19 -34.35
C VAL A 361 -6.75 33.92 -33.77
N ALA A 362 -6.96 32.91 -34.61
CA ALA A 362 -7.23 31.55 -34.18
C ALA A 362 -5.92 30.75 -34.22
N SER A 363 -5.56 30.14 -33.10
CA SER A 363 -4.42 29.20 -33.00
C SER A 363 -4.95 27.86 -32.51
N LEU A 364 -4.31 26.74 -32.87
CA LEU A 364 -4.68 25.45 -32.30
C LEU A 364 -4.52 25.47 -30.77
N ILE A 365 -5.42 24.77 -30.09
CA ILE A 365 -5.31 24.53 -28.65
C ILE A 365 -4.09 23.65 -28.39
N GLU A 366 -3.25 24.08 -27.46
CA GLU A 366 -2.10 23.32 -26.99
C GLU A 366 -2.51 22.41 -25.83
N THR A 367 -1.62 21.48 -25.46
CA THR A 367 -1.89 20.54 -24.35
C THR A 367 -2.30 21.26 -23.07
N ASP A 368 -1.64 22.38 -22.73
CA ASP A 368 -1.94 23.15 -21.52
C ASP A 368 -3.31 23.85 -21.57
N ASP A 369 -3.68 24.40 -22.74
CA ASP A 369 -4.99 25.00 -22.95
C ASP A 369 -6.10 23.94 -22.78
N ARG A 370 -5.86 22.71 -23.26
CA ARG A 370 -6.77 21.57 -23.10
C ARG A 370 -6.91 21.15 -21.64
N VAL A 371 -5.81 21.11 -20.88
CA VAL A 371 -5.85 20.85 -19.43
C VAL A 371 -6.71 21.87 -18.71
N GLU A 372 -6.53 23.17 -19.00
CA GLU A 372 -7.32 24.23 -18.38
C GLU A 372 -8.81 24.08 -18.70
N TRP A 373 -9.14 23.73 -19.94
CA TRP A 373 -10.51 23.42 -20.35
C TRP A 373 -11.08 22.24 -19.55
N LEU A 374 -10.36 21.13 -19.44
CA LEU A 374 -10.82 19.95 -18.69
C LEU A 374 -11.04 20.27 -17.21
N ILE A 375 -10.15 21.05 -16.58
CA ILE A 375 -10.29 21.51 -15.20
C ILE A 375 -11.55 22.36 -15.03
N LYS A 376 -11.80 23.30 -15.93
CA LYS A 376 -12.97 24.18 -15.87
C LYS A 376 -14.29 23.42 -15.97
N HIS A 377 -14.30 22.32 -16.72
CA HIS A 377 -15.48 21.44 -16.89
C HIS A 377 -15.49 20.27 -15.91
N SER A 378 -14.68 20.33 -14.84
CA SER A 378 -14.61 19.29 -13.79
C SER A 378 -14.21 17.88 -14.27
N LYS A 379 -13.59 17.77 -15.46
CA LYS A 379 -13.06 16.52 -16.02
C LYS A 379 -11.61 16.27 -15.55
N PHE A 380 -11.43 16.15 -14.23
CA PHE A 380 -10.11 16.12 -13.62
C PHE A 380 -9.29 14.85 -13.94
N GLU A 381 -9.93 13.67 -14.04
CA GLU A 381 -9.23 12.42 -14.40
C GLU A 381 -8.65 12.50 -15.81
N GLU A 382 -9.47 12.92 -16.80
CA GLU A 382 -9.00 13.16 -18.17
C GLU A 382 -7.86 14.18 -18.22
N ALA A 383 -7.92 15.24 -17.40
CA ALA A 383 -6.85 16.23 -17.30
C ALA A 383 -5.54 15.62 -16.75
N MET A 384 -5.62 14.79 -15.72
CA MET A 384 -4.44 14.12 -15.14
C MET A 384 -3.83 13.10 -16.10
N ASP A 385 -4.65 12.34 -16.82
CA ASP A 385 -4.21 11.37 -17.84
C ASP A 385 -3.52 12.07 -19.02
N LEU A 386 -4.07 13.22 -19.45
CA LEU A 386 -3.50 14.04 -20.51
C LEU A 386 -2.08 14.52 -20.13
N ILE A 387 -1.92 15.10 -18.94
CA ILE A 387 -0.63 15.58 -18.43
C ILE A 387 0.36 14.42 -18.31
N SER A 388 -0.09 13.26 -17.85
CA SER A 388 0.77 12.08 -17.68
C SER A 388 1.27 11.52 -19.02
N THR A 389 0.47 11.63 -20.08
CA THR A 389 0.78 11.07 -21.41
C THR A 389 1.59 12.03 -22.28
N HIS A 390 1.22 13.31 -22.32
CA HIS A 390 1.78 14.30 -23.25
C HIS A 390 2.70 15.33 -22.57
N GLY A 391 2.77 15.32 -21.24
CA GLY A 391 3.37 16.40 -20.46
C GLY A 391 2.45 17.61 -20.37
N GLY A 392 2.75 18.53 -19.45
CA GLY A 392 2.06 19.80 -19.32
C GLY A 392 2.83 20.74 -18.40
N SER A 393 2.58 22.04 -18.52
CA SER A 393 3.17 23.06 -17.64
C SER A 393 2.68 22.92 -16.20
N LEU A 394 1.47 22.40 -15.98
CA LEU A 394 0.91 22.18 -14.66
C LEU A 394 1.30 20.78 -14.13
N PRO A 395 1.87 20.68 -12.93
CA PRO A 395 2.11 19.39 -12.29
C PRO A 395 0.79 18.64 -12.04
N VAL A 396 0.80 17.32 -12.27
CA VAL A 396 -0.36 16.43 -12.01
C VAL A 396 -0.87 16.59 -10.57
N LEU A 397 0.05 16.78 -9.60
CA LEU A 397 -0.29 17.01 -8.20
C LEU A 397 -1.19 18.24 -7.99
N THR A 398 -0.99 19.31 -8.74
CA THR A 398 -1.81 20.53 -8.63
C THR A 398 -3.25 20.25 -9.05
N VAL A 399 -3.44 19.52 -10.16
CA VAL A 399 -4.76 19.11 -10.65
C VAL A 399 -5.42 18.13 -9.69
N ALA A 400 -4.67 17.17 -9.15
CA ALA A 400 -5.16 16.23 -8.15
C ALA A 400 -5.68 16.94 -6.88
N ARG A 401 -5.00 17.99 -6.40
CA ARG A 401 -5.47 18.78 -5.25
C ARG A 401 -6.76 19.55 -5.55
N LEU A 402 -6.91 20.07 -6.77
CA LEU A 402 -8.17 20.68 -7.21
C LEU A 402 -9.28 19.63 -7.24
N TYR A 403 -8.98 18.42 -7.71
CA TYR A 403 -9.93 17.32 -7.74
C TYR A 403 -10.34 16.85 -6.34
N ILE A 404 -9.39 16.71 -5.40
CA ILE A 404 -9.70 16.42 -3.98
C ILE A 404 -10.65 17.47 -3.41
N ASN A 405 -10.38 18.76 -3.64
CA ASN A 405 -11.26 19.84 -3.17
C ASN A 405 -12.67 19.76 -3.78
N HIS A 406 -12.76 19.40 -5.06
CA HIS A 406 -14.03 19.20 -5.76
C HIS A 406 -14.82 18.04 -5.14
N LEU A 407 -14.18 16.88 -4.95
CA LEU A 407 -14.80 15.70 -4.32
C LEU A 407 -15.27 15.97 -2.88
N LEU A 408 -14.48 16.71 -2.10
CA LEU A 408 -14.87 17.15 -0.75
C LEU A 408 -16.11 18.06 -0.77
N THR A 409 -16.22 18.93 -1.78
CA THR A 409 -17.39 19.81 -1.97
C THR A 409 -18.63 19.01 -2.34
N LEU A 410 -18.48 17.96 -3.16
CA LEU A 410 -19.54 17.01 -3.53
C LEU A 410 -19.88 15.99 -2.43
N LYS A 411 -19.17 16.02 -1.29
CA LYS A 411 -19.31 15.06 -0.17
C LYS A 411 -18.95 13.61 -0.51
N GLN A 412 -18.13 13.40 -1.53
CA GLN A 412 -17.59 12.08 -1.90
C GLN A 412 -16.26 11.83 -1.17
N TYR A 413 -16.35 11.57 0.15
CA TYR A 413 -15.18 11.52 1.02
C TYR A 413 -14.29 10.29 0.81
N GLU A 414 -14.86 9.13 0.48
CA GLU A 414 -14.09 7.90 0.24
C GLU A 414 -13.22 8.02 -1.02
N ASP A 415 -13.77 8.55 -2.11
CA ASP A 415 -13.03 8.69 -3.36
C ASP A 415 -11.96 9.78 -3.25
N ALA A 416 -12.24 10.86 -2.50
CA ALA A 416 -11.22 11.84 -2.14
C ALA A 416 -10.06 11.20 -1.35
N ALA A 417 -10.36 10.28 -0.43
CA ALA A 417 -9.32 9.61 0.36
C ALA A 417 -8.49 8.62 -0.47
N LYS A 418 -9.11 7.87 -1.39
CA LYS A 418 -8.38 7.01 -2.35
C LYS A 418 -7.47 7.83 -3.25
N LEU A 419 -7.93 9.00 -3.70
CA LEU A 419 -7.14 9.91 -4.53
C LEU A 419 -5.95 10.49 -3.77
N CYS A 420 -6.12 10.80 -2.47
CA CYS A 420 -5.00 11.18 -1.59
C CYS A 420 -3.91 10.09 -1.55
N LEU A 421 -4.30 8.81 -1.36
CA LEU A 421 -3.34 7.70 -1.35
C LEU A 421 -2.57 7.61 -2.69
N ARG A 422 -3.29 7.72 -3.81
CA ARG A 422 -2.70 7.60 -5.15
C ARG A 422 -1.71 8.72 -5.47
N MET A 423 -1.99 9.96 -5.01
CA MET A 423 -1.31 11.16 -5.52
C MET A 423 -0.33 11.82 -4.54
N LEU A 424 -0.51 11.67 -3.21
CA LEU A 424 0.29 12.39 -2.21
C LEU A 424 1.61 11.68 -1.88
N GLY A 425 1.73 10.38 -2.21
CA GLY A 425 2.93 9.58 -1.98
C GLY A 425 3.43 9.66 -0.53
N ASN A 426 4.74 9.77 -0.35
CA ASN A 426 5.39 9.83 0.97
C ASN A 426 5.64 11.27 1.47
N ASN A 427 4.90 12.27 0.98
CA ASN A 427 5.11 13.66 1.39
C ASN A 427 4.28 14.04 2.62
N LYS A 428 4.95 14.15 3.77
CA LYS A 428 4.34 14.49 5.05
C LYS A 428 3.55 15.81 5.04
N SER A 429 4.12 16.88 4.48
CA SER A 429 3.50 18.21 4.49
C SER A 429 2.18 18.22 3.70
N LEU A 430 2.15 17.53 2.58
CA LEU A 430 0.95 17.44 1.74
C LEU A 430 -0.15 16.62 2.41
N TRP A 431 0.21 15.50 3.05
CA TRP A 431 -0.75 14.72 3.84
C TRP A 431 -1.36 15.52 4.98
N GLU A 432 -0.56 16.26 5.75
CA GLU A 432 -1.07 17.09 6.86
C GLU A 432 -2.02 18.18 6.37
N GLU A 433 -1.70 18.87 5.27
CA GLU A 433 -2.58 19.87 4.65
C GLU A 433 -3.91 19.30 4.17
N GLU A 434 -3.88 18.18 3.46
CA GLU A 434 -5.09 17.56 2.90
C GLU A 434 -5.95 16.93 4.00
N VAL A 435 -5.36 16.25 4.99
CA VAL A 435 -6.09 15.69 6.14
C VAL A 435 -6.80 16.79 6.93
N PHE A 436 -6.20 17.97 7.08
CA PHE A 436 -6.86 19.10 7.76
C PHE A 436 -8.15 19.55 7.06
N LYS A 437 -8.30 19.30 5.75
CA LYS A 437 -9.57 19.54 5.04
C LYS A 437 -10.65 18.52 5.43
N PHE A 438 -10.28 17.26 5.66
CA PHE A 438 -11.19 16.23 6.18
C PHE A 438 -11.61 16.51 7.63
N VAL A 439 -10.72 17.08 8.46
CA VAL A 439 -11.07 17.57 9.82
C VAL A 439 -12.20 18.58 9.76
N LYS A 440 -12.10 19.59 8.88
CA LYS A 440 -13.13 20.63 8.73
C LYS A 440 -14.49 20.06 8.35
N CYS A 441 -14.51 18.94 7.63
CA CYS A 441 -15.74 18.27 7.21
C CYS A 441 -16.26 17.23 8.24
N GLN A 442 -15.54 16.99 9.35
CA GLN A 442 -15.83 15.92 10.33
C GLN A 442 -15.93 14.52 9.70
N GLN A 443 -15.01 14.21 8.79
CA GLN A 443 -14.97 12.95 8.04
C GLN A 443 -13.59 12.28 8.08
N LEU A 444 -12.88 12.35 9.22
CA LEU A 444 -11.57 11.70 9.34
C LEU A 444 -11.65 10.17 9.24
N ARG A 445 -12.81 9.58 9.56
CA ARG A 445 -13.04 8.13 9.41
C ARG A 445 -12.88 7.64 7.97
N SER A 446 -13.15 8.48 6.97
CA SER A 446 -13.03 8.09 5.55
C SER A 446 -11.58 8.03 5.07
N VAL A 447 -10.68 8.81 5.69
CA VAL A 447 -9.26 8.85 5.33
C VAL A 447 -8.39 7.96 6.19
N SER A 448 -8.88 7.52 7.36
CA SER A 448 -8.06 6.80 8.36
C SER A 448 -7.40 5.53 7.84
N ALA A 449 -8.06 4.78 6.95
CA ALA A 449 -7.52 3.56 6.36
C ALA A 449 -6.34 3.80 5.39
N TYR A 450 -6.21 5.03 4.90
CA TYR A 450 -5.23 5.41 3.88
C TYR A 450 -4.08 6.27 4.44
N LEU A 451 -4.14 6.61 5.73
CA LEU A 451 -3.09 7.41 6.35
C LEU A 451 -1.77 6.64 6.36
N PRO A 452 -0.64 7.30 6.04
CA PRO A 452 0.67 6.69 6.16
C PRO A 452 0.93 6.18 7.59
N THR A 453 1.31 4.91 7.73
CA THR A 453 1.69 4.30 9.03
C THR A 453 3.14 3.82 9.08
N SER A 454 3.84 3.86 7.93
CA SER A 454 5.26 3.48 7.81
C SER A 454 6.18 4.52 8.44
N ASP A 455 7.31 4.08 9.01
CA ASP A 455 8.32 4.95 9.61
C ASP A 455 8.92 5.97 8.61
N GLU A 456 8.92 5.66 7.32
CA GLU A 456 9.41 6.54 6.24
C GLU A 456 8.52 7.78 6.03
N CYS A 457 7.24 7.73 6.43
CA CYS A 457 6.27 8.79 6.18
C CYS A 457 5.27 8.94 7.33
N LYS A 458 5.71 8.94 8.59
CA LYS A 458 4.78 9.18 9.71
C LYS A 458 4.43 10.66 9.87
N LEU A 459 3.13 10.93 10.01
CA LEU A 459 2.59 12.28 10.26
C LEU A 459 2.86 12.72 11.70
N GLY A 460 2.58 13.97 12.04
CA GLY A 460 2.61 14.40 13.44
C GLY A 460 1.61 13.61 14.31
N SER A 461 1.99 13.30 15.55
CA SER A 461 1.18 12.46 16.47
C SER A 461 -0.24 12.97 16.68
N HIS A 462 -0.40 14.30 16.70
CA HIS A 462 -1.69 14.98 16.77
C HIS A 462 -2.67 14.57 15.67
N VAL A 463 -2.22 14.24 14.45
CA VAL A 463 -3.11 13.83 13.35
C VAL A 463 -3.77 12.48 13.66
N TYR A 464 -2.98 11.51 14.11
CA TYR A 464 -3.48 10.20 14.51
C TYR A 464 -4.38 10.30 15.75
N GLU A 465 -4.03 11.16 16.71
CA GLU A 465 -4.85 11.44 17.89
C GLU A 465 -6.23 12.03 17.52
N MET A 466 -6.29 12.94 16.54
CA MET A 466 -7.56 13.50 16.06
C MET A 466 -8.46 12.44 15.41
N VAL A 467 -7.87 11.53 14.63
CA VAL A 467 -8.61 10.39 14.04
C VAL A 467 -9.13 9.48 15.14
N LEU A 468 -8.26 9.10 16.09
CA LEU A 468 -8.62 8.27 17.24
C LEU A 468 -9.73 8.92 18.09
N TYR A 469 -9.67 10.24 18.31
CA TYR A 469 -10.72 10.97 19.03
C TYR A 469 -12.05 10.97 18.28
N GLU A 470 -12.03 11.11 16.95
CA GLU A 470 -13.25 11.04 16.13
C GLU A 470 -13.87 9.63 16.17
N PHE A 471 -13.07 8.57 16.08
CA PHE A 471 -13.55 7.19 16.26
C PHE A 471 -14.09 6.98 17.68
N LEU A 472 -13.39 7.44 18.72
CA LEU A 472 -13.86 7.29 20.11
C LEU A 472 -15.26 7.91 20.34
N LYS A 473 -15.58 9.01 19.64
CA LYS A 473 -16.86 9.70 19.77
C LYS A 473 -18.00 9.04 18.99
N PHE A 474 -17.72 8.46 17.82
CA PHE A 474 -18.73 8.01 16.86
C PHE A 474 -18.74 6.50 16.58
N ASP A 475 -17.60 5.80 16.72
CA ASP A 475 -17.44 4.35 16.52
C ASP A 475 -16.33 3.76 17.42
N VAL A 476 -16.75 3.27 18.59
CA VAL A 476 -15.84 2.69 19.60
C VAL A 476 -15.26 1.34 19.16
N ASN A 477 -15.94 0.59 18.29
CA ASN A 477 -15.40 -0.66 17.77
C ASN A 477 -14.27 -0.39 16.76
N GLY A 478 -14.47 0.58 15.86
CA GLY A 478 -13.44 1.06 14.95
C GLY A 478 -12.22 1.62 15.70
N PHE A 479 -12.44 2.33 16.80
CA PHE A 479 -11.37 2.82 17.68
C PHE A 479 -10.46 1.68 18.20
N LEU A 480 -11.06 0.60 18.73
CA LEU A 480 -10.31 -0.56 19.22
C LEU A 480 -9.51 -1.24 18.10
N ASN A 481 -10.08 -1.36 16.91
CA ASN A 481 -9.40 -1.94 15.75
C ASN A 481 -8.19 -1.10 15.33
N LEU A 482 -8.32 0.23 15.30
CA LEU A 482 -7.20 1.12 15.00
C LEU A 482 -6.07 1.01 16.03
N ILE A 483 -6.37 0.90 17.33
CA ILE A 483 -5.34 0.69 18.36
C ILE A 483 -4.60 -0.64 18.19
N LYS A 484 -5.28 -1.67 17.67
CA LYS A 484 -4.67 -2.98 17.40
C LYS A 484 -3.79 -2.97 16.14
N GLU A 485 -4.19 -2.23 15.11
CA GLU A 485 -3.49 -2.18 13.82
C GLU A 485 -2.36 -1.16 13.78
N TRP A 486 -2.54 0.01 14.40
CA TRP A 486 -1.58 1.10 14.34
C TRP A 486 -0.39 0.87 15.27
N PRO A 487 0.85 1.09 14.78
CA PRO A 487 2.02 1.11 15.65
C PRO A 487 1.89 2.13 16.78
N PRO A 488 2.24 1.79 18.04
CA PRO A 488 2.08 2.68 19.20
C PRO A 488 2.99 3.91 19.15
N GLN A 489 3.92 3.96 18.19
CA GLN A 489 4.85 5.07 17.95
C GLN A 489 4.19 6.25 17.22
N LEU A 490 2.99 6.05 16.67
CA LEU A 490 2.31 7.05 15.83
C LEU A 490 1.61 8.13 16.65
N TYR A 491 1.18 7.84 17.87
CA TYR A 491 0.38 8.76 18.70
C TYR A 491 0.94 8.84 20.14
N ASP A 492 0.64 9.91 20.87
CA ASP A 492 0.92 9.97 22.30
C ASP A 492 -0.11 9.12 23.07
N GLY A 493 0.32 7.98 23.58
CA GLY A 493 -0.54 7.10 24.36
C GLY A 493 -1.16 7.78 25.59
N LEU A 494 -0.51 8.76 26.22
CA LEU A 494 -1.06 9.44 27.39
C LEU A 494 -2.24 10.34 27.01
N ALA A 495 -2.13 11.04 25.88
CA ALA A 495 -3.22 11.85 25.33
C ALA A 495 -4.44 10.98 24.99
N VAL A 496 -4.23 9.81 24.37
CA VAL A 496 -5.31 8.87 24.03
C VAL A 496 -5.93 8.25 25.29
N ILE A 497 -5.12 7.88 26.30
CA ILE A 497 -5.63 7.35 27.58
C ILE A 497 -6.51 8.40 28.29
N ASN A 498 -6.07 9.65 28.35
CA ASN A 498 -6.86 10.74 28.95
C ASN A 498 -8.17 10.95 28.19
N ALA A 499 -8.14 10.92 26.85
CA ALA A 499 -9.33 11.03 26.03
C ALA A 499 -10.35 9.89 26.28
N ILE A 500 -9.88 8.66 26.51
CA ILE A 500 -10.75 7.53 26.88
C ILE A 500 -11.37 7.75 28.25
N HIS A 501 -10.60 8.19 29.25
CA HIS A 501 -11.12 8.48 30.59
C HIS A 501 -12.19 9.58 30.56
N ASP A 502 -11.96 10.65 29.80
CA ASP A 502 -12.89 11.77 29.65
C ASP A 502 -14.18 11.39 28.92
N ASN A 503 -14.13 10.37 28.04
CA ASN A 503 -15.28 9.90 27.23
C ASN A 503 -15.77 8.50 27.65
N PHE A 504 -15.46 8.05 28.86
CA PHE A 504 -15.79 6.69 29.30
C PHE A 504 -17.31 6.49 29.44
N ARG A 505 -17.89 5.66 28.58
CA ARG A 505 -19.32 5.29 28.61
C ARG A 505 -19.49 3.83 29.01
N LYS A 506 -20.41 3.57 29.95
CA LYS A 506 -20.68 2.20 30.46
C LYS A 506 -21.16 1.23 29.39
N GLU A 507 -21.84 1.72 28.35
CA GLU A 507 -22.37 0.92 27.24
C GLU A 507 -21.26 0.22 26.43
N ASN A 508 -20.09 0.86 26.30
CA ASN A 508 -18.94 0.33 25.55
C ASN A 508 -17.77 -0.03 26.48
N ALA A 509 -18.07 -0.34 27.74
CA ALA A 509 -17.03 -0.55 28.75
C ALA A 509 -16.05 -1.67 28.38
N THR A 510 -16.51 -2.73 27.72
CA THR A 510 -15.66 -3.84 27.27
C THR A 510 -14.58 -3.39 26.28
N GLN A 511 -14.96 -2.69 25.21
CA GLN A 511 -14.04 -2.23 24.17
C GLN A 511 -13.10 -1.14 24.68
N LEU A 512 -13.60 -0.24 25.54
CA LEU A 512 -12.79 0.84 26.13
C LEU A 512 -11.78 0.31 27.15
N LEU A 513 -12.18 -0.66 27.99
CA LEU A 513 -11.26 -1.30 28.93
C LEU A 513 -10.20 -2.13 28.19
N GLU A 514 -10.55 -2.77 27.06
CA GLU A 514 -9.59 -3.51 26.24
C GLU A 514 -8.59 -2.56 25.58
N SER A 515 -9.09 -1.46 25.02
CA SER A 515 -8.25 -0.38 24.46
C SER A 515 -7.29 0.19 25.51
N LEU A 516 -7.78 0.47 26.73
CA LEU A 516 -6.94 0.93 27.85
C LEU A 516 -5.89 -0.10 28.24
N ALA A 517 -6.25 -1.38 28.29
CA ALA A 517 -5.32 -2.46 28.63
C ALA A 517 -4.18 -2.58 27.60
N LEU A 518 -4.49 -2.44 26.31
CA LEU A 518 -3.50 -2.40 25.23
C LEU A 518 -2.59 -1.17 25.34
N LEU A 519 -3.18 0.03 25.50
CA LEU A 519 -2.42 1.28 25.63
C LEU A 519 -1.47 1.28 26.85
N TYR A 520 -1.93 0.82 28.02
CA TYR A 520 -1.07 0.66 29.19
C TYR A 520 0.05 -0.37 28.97
N SER A 521 -0.23 -1.44 28.22
CA SER A 521 0.79 -2.43 27.86
C SER A 521 1.85 -1.84 26.94
N TYR A 522 1.46 -1.02 25.96
CA TYR A 522 2.39 -0.34 25.05
C TYR A 522 3.26 0.73 25.74
N GLN A 523 2.75 1.38 26.79
CA GLN A 523 3.51 2.32 27.62
C GLN A 523 4.43 1.63 28.64
N GLY A 524 4.38 0.31 28.75
CA GLY A 524 5.11 -0.44 29.78
C GLY A 524 4.51 -0.32 31.19
N ASN A 525 3.30 0.22 31.35
CA ASN A 525 2.58 0.29 32.61
C ASN A 525 1.73 -0.97 32.82
N TYR A 526 2.42 -2.08 33.06
CA TYR A 526 1.78 -3.39 33.15
C TYR A 526 0.88 -3.57 34.38
N GLU A 527 1.08 -2.80 35.46
CA GLU A 527 0.22 -2.82 36.65
C GLU A 527 -1.21 -2.35 36.32
N ASN A 528 -1.34 -1.24 35.60
CA ASN A 528 -2.65 -0.73 35.21
C ASN A 528 -3.27 -1.57 34.10
N ALA A 529 -2.48 -2.08 33.16
CA ALA A 529 -2.94 -3.04 32.16
C ALA A 529 -3.55 -4.29 32.82
N LEU A 530 -2.87 -4.84 33.84
CA LEU A 530 -3.33 -5.99 34.62
C LEU A 530 -4.69 -5.72 35.28
N ARG A 531 -4.86 -4.55 35.91
CA ARG A 531 -6.14 -4.15 36.53
C ARG A 531 -7.27 -4.05 35.51
N MET A 532 -7.00 -3.55 34.30
CA MET A 532 -8.02 -3.45 33.25
C MET A 532 -8.41 -4.83 32.71
N TYR A 533 -7.43 -5.70 32.44
CA TYR A 533 -7.71 -7.08 32.01
C TYR A 533 -8.44 -7.92 33.06
N LEU A 534 -8.17 -7.71 34.35
CA LEU A 534 -8.93 -8.34 35.44
C LEU A 534 -10.40 -7.89 35.46
N LYS A 535 -10.67 -6.60 35.24
CA LYS A 535 -12.04 -6.09 35.10
C LYS A 535 -12.77 -6.67 33.89
N LEU A 536 -12.04 -6.98 32.83
CA LEU A 536 -12.55 -7.64 31.62
C LEU A 536 -12.76 -9.15 31.78
N GLN A 537 -12.35 -9.75 32.90
CA GLN A 537 -12.32 -11.20 33.10
C GLN A 537 -11.54 -11.94 32.00
N ASN A 538 -10.49 -11.33 31.45
CA ASN A 538 -9.67 -11.97 30.42
C ASN A 538 -8.66 -12.95 31.06
N LYS A 539 -8.66 -14.22 30.62
CA LYS A 539 -7.77 -15.28 31.11
C LYS A 539 -6.31 -15.16 30.62
N ASP A 540 -6.02 -14.26 29.68
CA ASP A 540 -4.67 -14.02 29.18
C ASP A 540 -3.80 -13.22 30.18
N VAL A 541 -4.44 -12.68 31.22
CA VAL A 541 -3.78 -12.05 32.39
C VAL A 541 -2.65 -12.92 32.95
N PHE A 542 -2.85 -14.24 33.03
CA PHE A 542 -1.87 -15.16 33.60
C PHE A 542 -0.60 -15.27 32.75
N GLU A 543 -0.69 -15.06 31.43
CA GLU A 543 0.46 -15.03 30.54
C GLU A 543 1.22 -13.69 30.65
N LEU A 544 0.48 -12.58 30.73
CA LEU A 544 1.05 -11.24 30.96
C LEU A 544 1.86 -11.20 32.27
N ILE A 545 1.32 -11.76 33.35
CA ILE A 545 1.99 -11.87 34.65
C ILE A 545 3.32 -12.62 34.54
N ARG A 546 3.34 -13.76 33.82
CA ARG A 546 4.55 -14.58 33.66
C ARG A 546 5.60 -13.88 32.80
N ARG A 547 5.16 -13.22 31.72
CA ARG A 547 6.06 -12.57 30.75
C ARG A 547 6.76 -11.34 31.30
N TYR A 548 6.07 -10.56 32.14
CA TYR A 548 6.59 -9.30 32.70
C TYR A 548 6.89 -9.35 34.20
N GLU A 549 6.86 -10.55 34.79
CA GLU A 549 7.21 -10.83 36.19
C GLU A 549 6.52 -9.92 37.24
N LEU A 550 5.22 -9.68 37.10
CA LEU A 550 4.46 -8.71 37.91
C LEU A 550 4.09 -9.20 39.32
N TYR A 551 4.98 -9.96 39.97
CA TYR A 551 4.69 -10.70 41.21
C TYR A 551 4.44 -9.80 42.43
N ASP A 552 5.05 -8.62 42.49
CA ASP A 552 4.86 -7.66 43.60
C ASP A 552 3.42 -7.14 43.69
N VAL A 553 2.80 -6.91 42.53
CA VAL A 553 1.44 -6.36 42.39
C VAL A 553 0.37 -7.43 42.65
N ILE A 554 0.69 -8.72 42.40
CA ILE A 554 -0.22 -9.85 42.61
C ILE A 554 -0.67 -9.95 44.05
N SER A 555 0.17 -9.57 45.02
CA SER A 555 -0.12 -9.65 46.46
C SER A 555 -1.45 -9.03 46.86
N LYS A 556 -1.91 -7.98 46.15
CA LYS A 556 -3.20 -7.28 46.38
C LYS A 556 -4.33 -7.75 45.48
N LEU A 557 -4.05 -8.63 44.51
CA LEU A 557 -4.97 -9.09 43.47
C LEU A 557 -5.21 -10.61 43.50
N ILE A 558 -4.75 -11.29 44.56
CA ILE A 558 -4.85 -12.75 44.71
C ILE A 558 -6.31 -13.24 44.62
N ILE A 559 -7.23 -12.60 45.35
CA ILE A 559 -8.64 -13.00 45.37
C ILE A 559 -9.29 -12.85 43.98
N PRO A 560 -9.19 -11.69 43.29
CA PRO A 560 -9.66 -11.55 41.91
C PRO A 560 -9.07 -12.57 40.93
N LEU A 561 -7.79 -12.94 41.08
CA LEU A 561 -7.13 -13.93 40.24
C LEU A 561 -7.68 -15.35 40.46
N ILE A 562 -7.93 -15.74 41.71
CA ILE A 562 -8.54 -17.04 42.04
C ILE A 562 -9.97 -17.12 41.50
N GLN A 563 -10.73 -16.03 41.60
CA GLN A 563 -12.09 -15.93 41.05
C GLN A 563 -12.11 -16.04 39.52
N LEU A 564 -11.08 -15.54 38.84
CA LEU A 564 -10.96 -15.58 37.39
C LEU A 564 -10.67 -17.00 36.86
N ASP A 565 -9.62 -17.64 37.36
CA ASP A 565 -9.26 -19.01 36.99
C ASP A 565 -8.40 -19.64 38.09
N ARG A 566 -9.01 -20.53 38.88
CA ARG A 566 -8.38 -21.19 40.02
C ARG A 566 -7.11 -21.95 39.64
N ASP A 567 -7.17 -22.76 38.57
CA ASP A 567 -6.09 -23.68 38.24
C ASP A 567 -4.88 -22.94 37.68
N ARG A 568 -5.11 -21.88 36.88
CA ARG A 568 -4.03 -21.01 36.39
C ARG A 568 -3.47 -20.11 37.49
N ALA A 569 -4.31 -19.58 38.39
CA ALA A 569 -3.88 -18.77 39.52
C ALA A 569 -2.96 -19.59 40.45
N PHE A 570 -3.34 -20.81 40.80
CA PHE A 570 -2.51 -21.65 41.66
C PHE A 570 -1.18 -22.06 41.02
N LYS A 571 -1.11 -22.27 39.71
CA LYS A 571 0.20 -22.47 39.04
C LYS A 571 1.17 -21.31 39.23
N ILE A 572 0.67 -20.07 39.33
CA ILE A 572 1.50 -18.89 39.56
C ILE A 572 1.79 -18.71 41.06
N LEU A 573 0.77 -18.88 41.92
CA LEU A 573 0.90 -18.69 43.36
C LEU A 573 1.76 -19.75 44.05
N LEU A 574 1.89 -20.94 43.47
CA LEU A 574 2.70 -22.05 43.99
C LEU A 574 4.18 -22.01 43.54
N ASP A 575 4.58 -21.01 42.75
CA ASP A 575 5.98 -20.83 42.36
C ASP A 575 6.79 -20.26 43.55
N LYS A 576 7.47 -21.17 44.26
CA LYS A 576 8.26 -20.88 45.47
C LYS A 576 9.34 -19.80 45.25
N ASN A 577 9.85 -19.66 44.04
CA ASN A 577 10.91 -18.70 43.73
C ASN A 577 10.38 -17.27 43.54
N LYS A 578 9.07 -17.13 43.30
CA LYS A 578 8.43 -15.86 42.94
C LYS A 578 7.52 -15.32 44.04
N ILE A 579 6.75 -16.18 44.71
CA ILE A 579 5.81 -15.78 45.76
C ILE A 579 6.00 -16.64 47.00
N LYS A 580 6.21 -15.97 48.15
CA LYS A 580 6.31 -16.61 49.46
C LYS A 580 4.93 -17.14 49.91
N PRO A 581 4.79 -18.44 50.23
CA PRO A 581 3.52 -19.02 50.65
C PRO A 581 2.89 -18.31 51.86
N GLU A 582 3.69 -17.71 52.74
CA GLU A 582 3.22 -16.96 53.91
C GLU A 582 2.35 -15.75 53.52
N VAL A 583 2.71 -15.06 52.43
CA VAL A 583 1.99 -13.87 51.94
C VAL A 583 0.61 -14.27 51.40
N VAL A 584 0.56 -15.40 50.68
CA VAL A 584 -0.68 -15.93 50.11
C VAL A 584 -1.60 -16.43 51.22
N VAL A 585 -1.07 -17.17 52.20
CA VAL A 585 -1.85 -17.66 53.34
C VAL A 585 -2.44 -16.50 54.13
N HIS A 586 -1.66 -15.46 54.47
CA HIS A 586 -2.14 -14.27 55.19
C HIS A 586 -3.29 -13.55 54.47
N GLN A 587 -3.20 -13.42 53.14
CA GLN A 587 -4.26 -12.80 52.32
C GLN A 587 -5.53 -13.66 52.26
N LEU A 588 -5.41 -14.98 52.37
CA LEU A 588 -6.52 -15.94 52.29
C LEU A 588 -7.11 -16.34 53.65
N GLU A 589 -6.55 -15.90 54.79
CA GLU A 589 -7.06 -16.30 56.13
C GLU A 589 -8.53 -15.93 56.35
N GLN A 590 -8.99 -14.83 55.75
CA GLN A 590 -10.39 -14.40 55.83
C GLN A 590 -11.35 -15.28 55.01
N ASN A 591 -10.85 -16.01 54.00
CA ASN A 591 -11.64 -16.85 53.10
C ASN A 591 -11.24 -18.33 53.23
N GLN A 592 -11.86 -19.03 54.19
CA GLN A 592 -11.50 -20.41 54.55
C GLN A 592 -11.59 -21.41 53.38
N GLU A 593 -12.48 -21.21 52.41
CA GLU A 593 -12.61 -22.07 51.22
C GLU A 593 -11.43 -21.91 50.26
N TYR A 594 -11.01 -20.67 49.96
CA TYR A 594 -9.86 -20.40 49.10
C TYR A 594 -8.56 -20.83 49.77
N LEU A 595 -8.46 -20.66 51.09
CA LEU A 595 -7.35 -21.16 51.88
C LEU A 595 -7.24 -22.69 51.80
N PHE A 596 -8.36 -23.40 51.90
CA PHE A 596 -8.40 -24.86 51.74
C PHE A 596 -7.89 -25.30 50.36
N TRP A 597 -8.40 -24.70 49.28
CA TRP A 597 -7.98 -25.06 47.93
C TRP A 597 -6.49 -24.77 47.67
N TYR A 598 -5.99 -23.65 48.17
CA TYR A 598 -4.58 -23.30 48.05
C TYR A 598 -3.69 -24.28 48.83
N LEU A 599 -4.06 -24.63 50.06
CA LEU A 599 -3.27 -25.55 50.89
C LEU A 599 -3.33 -27.03 50.41
N ASP A 600 -4.46 -27.52 49.89
CA ASP A 600 -4.53 -28.84 49.21
C ASP A 600 -3.61 -28.87 47.98
N ALA A 601 -3.58 -27.78 47.20
CA ALA A 601 -2.69 -27.67 46.05
C ALA A 601 -1.22 -27.53 46.47
N LEU A 602 -0.93 -26.78 47.53
CA LEU A 602 0.43 -26.60 48.08
C LEU A 602 1.00 -27.92 48.59
N GLU A 603 0.21 -28.73 49.31
CA GLU A 603 0.66 -30.02 49.84
C GLU A 603 1.12 -30.99 48.74
N ARG A 604 0.48 -30.94 47.56
CA ARG A 604 0.88 -31.80 46.42
C ARG A 604 2.22 -31.39 45.81
N VAL A 605 2.60 -30.13 45.95
CA VAL A 605 3.84 -29.56 45.40
C VAL A 605 4.95 -29.55 46.45
N ASP A 606 4.60 -29.34 47.71
CA ASP A 606 5.52 -29.23 48.83
C ASP A 606 5.03 -30.02 50.05
N SER A 607 5.58 -31.22 50.22
CA SER A 607 5.22 -32.12 51.33
C SER A 607 5.90 -31.78 52.67
N ARG A 608 6.67 -30.68 52.75
CA ARG A 608 7.33 -30.19 53.98
C ARG A 608 6.95 -28.73 54.30
N ASN A 609 5.69 -28.38 54.08
CA ASN A 609 5.22 -27.02 54.32
C ASN A 609 4.79 -26.83 55.79
N VAL A 610 5.05 -25.65 56.34
CA VAL A 610 4.77 -25.31 57.75
C VAL A 610 3.25 -25.25 58.04
N PHE A 611 2.41 -25.23 57.00
CA PHE A 611 0.96 -25.04 57.10
C PHE A 611 0.15 -26.35 57.22
N GLN A 612 0.82 -27.50 57.29
CA GLN A 612 0.18 -28.81 57.44
C GLN A 612 -0.78 -28.89 58.64
N HIS A 613 -0.47 -28.23 59.75
CA HIS A 613 -1.37 -28.13 60.92
C HIS A 613 -2.70 -27.44 60.61
N LYS A 614 -2.70 -26.34 59.83
CA LYS A 614 -3.94 -25.66 59.38
C LYS A 614 -4.72 -26.53 58.41
N LEU A 615 -4.02 -27.33 57.60
CA LEU A 615 -4.63 -28.22 56.62
C LEU A 615 -5.42 -29.37 57.26
N VAL A 616 -5.00 -29.89 58.41
CA VAL A 616 -5.77 -30.90 59.19
C VAL A 616 -7.16 -30.36 59.56
N VAL A 617 -7.23 -29.12 60.05
CA VAL A 617 -8.50 -28.46 60.42
C VAL A 617 -9.39 -28.26 59.18
N LEU A 618 -8.79 -27.90 58.04
CA LEU A 618 -9.51 -27.64 56.80
C LEU A 618 -10.00 -28.94 56.12
N TYR A 619 -9.22 -30.02 56.13
CA TYR A 619 -9.67 -31.32 55.63
C TYR A 619 -10.81 -31.89 56.47
N ALA A 620 -10.73 -31.76 57.80
CA ALA A 620 -11.83 -32.17 58.68
C ALA A 620 -13.14 -31.44 58.37
N LYS A 621 -13.07 -30.19 57.88
CA LYS A 621 -14.25 -29.37 57.56
C LYS A 621 -14.76 -29.53 56.13
N TYR A 622 -13.86 -29.59 55.12
CA TYR A 622 -14.22 -29.50 53.71
C TYR A 622 -14.06 -30.81 52.92
N ASP A 623 -13.17 -31.72 53.31
CA ASP A 623 -12.92 -32.97 52.56
C ASP A 623 -12.33 -34.09 53.45
N ARG A 624 -13.22 -34.82 54.15
CA ARG A 624 -12.86 -35.89 55.09
C ARG A 624 -12.11 -37.04 54.42
N ALA A 625 -12.46 -37.42 53.20
CA ALA A 625 -11.89 -38.61 52.54
C ALA A 625 -10.37 -38.49 52.31
N LYS A 626 -9.86 -37.26 52.17
CA LYS A 626 -8.42 -36.97 52.02
C LYS A 626 -7.66 -36.91 53.34
N LEU A 627 -8.35 -36.85 54.48
CA LEU A 627 -7.74 -36.72 55.81
C LEU A 627 -6.89 -37.95 56.15
N LEU A 628 -7.44 -39.17 56.06
CA LEU A 628 -6.70 -40.39 56.39
C LEU A 628 -5.44 -40.60 55.52
N PRO A 629 -5.51 -40.47 54.16
CA PRO A 629 -4.32 -40.54 53.32
C PRO A 629 -3.28 -39.44 53.61
N PHE A 630 -3.72 -38.26 54.04
CA PHE A 630 -2.81 -37.18 54.42
C PHE A 630 -2.09 -37.50 55.75
N LEU A 631 -2.82 -37.93 56.77
CA LEU A 631 -2.26 -38.30 58.07
C LEU A 631 -1.25 -39.46 57.95
N ARG A 632 -1.46 -40.38 57.00
CA ARG A 632 -0.53 -41.49 56.69
C ARG A 632 0.79 -41.05 56.04
N ARG A 633 0.77 -39.98 55.26
CA ARG A 633 1.93 -39.53 54.48
C ARG A 633 2.76 -38.48 55.21
N SER A 634 2.11 -37.56 55.90
CA SER A 634 2.76 -36.41 56.51
C SER A 634 3.14 -36.72 57.97
N LYS A 635 4.27 -36.16 58.45
CA LYS A 635 4.73 -36.33 59.85
C LYS A 635 4.82 -35.01 60.62
N GLU A 636 4.50 -33.88 59.98
CA GLU A 636 4.67 -32.53 60.55
C GLU A 636 3.34 -31.95 61.08
N TYR A 637 2.57 -32.76 61.81
CA TYR A 637 1.36 -32.31 62.53
C TYR A 637 1.38 -32.78 63.98
N VAL A 638 0.69 -32.02 64.84
CA VAL A 638 0.54 -32.38 66.26
C VAL A 638 -0.53 -33.46 66.37
N ILE A 639 -0.12 -34.70 66.65
CA ILE A 639 -0.98 -35.88 66.73
C ILE A 639 -2.14 -35.65 67.72
N GLN A 640 -1.88 -34.99 68.85
CA GLN A 640 -2.89 -34.71 69.89
C GLN A 640 -4.00 -33.77 69.39
N ASP A 641 -3.65 -32.72 68.65
CA ASP A 641 -4.63 -31.76 68.11
C ASP A 641 -5.49 -32.41 67.02
N ALA A 642 -4.86 -33.20 66.14
CA ALA A 642 -5.56 -34.00 65.13
C ALA A 642 -6.51 -35.01 65.78
N LEU A 643 -6.07 -35.68 66.85
CA LEU A 643 -6.89 -36.63 67.60
C LEU A 643 -8.07 -35.94 68.30
N ALA A 644 -7.87 -34.74 68.87
CA ALA A 644 -8.95 -33.97 69.49
C ALA A 644 -10.06 -33.60 68.50
N ILE A 645 -9.68 -33.21 67.28
CA ILE A 645 -10.61 -32.93 66.19
C ILE A 645 -11.34 -34.22 65.77
N CYS A 646 -10.60 -35.31 65.55
CA CYS A 646 -11.20 -36.58 65.13
C CYS A 646 -12.12 -37.20 66.19
N LYS A 647 -11.79 -37.04 67.48
CA LYS A 647 -12.63 -37.47 68.63
C LYS A 647 -13.92 -36.65 68.70
N ARG A 648 -13.87 -35.33 68.45
CA ARG A 648 -15.05 -34.47 68.45
C ARG A 648 -16.03 -34.81 67.34
N GLU A 649 -15.52 -35.08 66.13
CA GLU A 649 -16.33 -35.32 64.93
C GLU A 649 -16.67 -36.82 64.68
N GLY A 650 -16.12 -37.74 65.48
CA GLY A 650 -16.40 -39.19 65.38
C GLY A 650 -15.71 -39.89 64.19
N PHE A 651 -14.48 -39.51 63.84
CA PHE A 651 -13.75 -40.05 62.69
C PHE A 651 -12.96 -41.32 63.04
N TYR A 652 -13.65 -42.46 63.15
CA TYR A 652 -13.05 -43.71 63.66
C TYR A 652 -11.83 -44.24 62.89
N PRO A 653 -11.79 -44.31 61.54
CA PRO A 653 -10.60 -44.80 60.81
C PRO A 653 -9.35 -43.93 61.01
N GLU A 654 -9.54 -42.61 61.03
CA GLU A 654 -8.48 -41.62 61.30
C GLU A 654 -8.01 -41.68 62.75
N MET A 655 -8.92 -41.88 63.71
CA MET A 655 -8.59 -42.08 65.12
C MET A 655 -7.73 -43.32 65.33
N VAL A 656 -8.10 -44.45 64.71
CA VAL A 656 -7.33 -45.71 64.82
C VAL A 656 -5.90 -45.53 64.34
N TYR A 657 -5.71 -44.84 63.20
CA TYR A 657 -4.38 -44.55 62.69
C TYR A 657 -3.56 -43.63 63.62
N LEU A 658 -4.18 -42.54 64.11
CA LEU A 658 -3.50 -41.60 65.02
C LEU A 658 -3.11 -42.25 66.36
N LEU A 659 -4.01 -43.07 66.92
CA LEU A 659 -3.76 -43.82 68.16
C LEU A 659 -2.70 -44.92 67.97
N GLY A 660 -2.69 -45.61 66.83
CA GLY A 660 -1.65 -46.58 66.48
C GLY A 660 -0.26 -45.94 66.37
N CYS A 661 -0.17 -44.72 65.84
CA CYS A 661 1.09 -43.96 65.78
C CYS A 661 1.62 -43.54 67.16
N MET A 662 0.76 -43.41 68.18
CA MET A 662 1.18 -43.04 69.54
C MET A 662 1.84 -44.21 70.29
N GLY A 663 1.48 -45.45 69.94
CA GLY A 663 2.02 -46.68 70.54
C GLY A 663 1.58 -46.89 72.01
N GLY A 664 1.83 -48.08 72.57
CA GLY A 664 1.54 -48.38 73.97
C GLY A 664 0.03 -48.50 74.28
N VAL A 665 -0.45 -47.80 75.31
CA VAL A 665 -1.82 -47.93 75.84
C VAL A 665 -2.86 -47.44 74.81
N GLU A 666 -2.49 -46.42 74.03
CA GLU A 666 -3.31 -45.84 72.99
C GLU A 666 -3.50 -46.78 71.79
N ALA A 667 -2.53 -47.65 71.49
CA ALA A 667 -2.68 -48.67 70.46
C ALA A 667 -3.69 -49.76 70.87
N VAL A 668 -3.82 -50.03 72.17
CA VAL A 668 -4.88 -50.90 72.72
C VAL A 668 -6.25 -50.21 72.64
N GLU A 669 -6.32 -48.89 72.86
CA GLU A 669 -7.55 -48.10 72.61
C GLU A 669 -7.94 -48.15 71.12
N ALA A 670 -6.96 -48.05 70.21
CA ALA A 670 -7.17 -48.19 68.76
C ALA A 670 -7.73 -49.57 68.40
N LEU A 671 -7.12 -50.65 68.92
CA LEU A 671 -7.58 -52.01 68.71
C LEU A 671 -9.01 -52.21 69.24
N ASN A 672 -9.32 -51.66 70.41
CA ASN A 672 -10.67 -51.68 70.96
C ASN A 672 -11.69 -50.92 70.09
N ILE A 673 -11.30 -49.79 69.48
CA ILE A 673 -12.14 -49.05 68.53
C ILE A 673 -12.38 -49.89 67.27
N ILE A 674 -11.37 -50.57 66.74
CA ILE A 674 -11.53 -51.47 65.58
C ILE A 674 -12.52 -52.59 65.93
N MET A 675 -12.34 -53.23 67.09
CA MET A 675 -13.14 -54.38 67.51
C MET A 675 -14.61 -54.04 67.84
N HIS A 676 -14.85 -52.95 68.57
CA HIS A 676 -16.18 -52.63 69.10
C HIS A 676 -16.96 -51.64 68.21
N SER A 677 -16.28 -50.65 67.64
CA SER A 677 -16.91 -49.56 66.87
C SER A 677 -16.93 -49.86 65.37
N ILE A 678 -15.80 -50.29 64.80
CA ILE A 678 -15.69 -50.60 63.35
C ILE A 678 -16.20 -52.03 63.05
N LYS A 679 -15.99 -52.97 63.98
CA LYS A 679 -16.35 -54.41 63.86
C LYS A 679 -15.70 -55.12 62.67
N ASP A 680 -14.51 -54.67 62.28
CA ASP A 680 -13.72 -55.28 61.20
C ASP A 680 -12.52 -56.05 61.78
N ILE A 681 -12.64 -57.38 61.75
CA ILE A 681 -11.66 -58.32 62.30
C ILE A 681 -10.42 -58.41 61.41
N GLU A 682 -10.59 -58.31 60.10
CA GLU A 682 -9.48 -58.40 59.15
C GLU A 682 -8.59 -57.16 59.28
N MET A 683 -9.21 -55.99 59.47
CA MET A 683 -8.50 -54.76 59.83
C MET A 683 -7.77 -54.85 61.17
N ALA A 684 -8.35 -55.54 62.17
CA ALA A 684 -7.70 -55.76 63.47
C ALA A 684 -6.47 -56.68 63.36
N ILE A 685 -6.56 -57.75 62.56
CA ILE A 685 -5.44 -58.66 62.29
C ILE A 685 -4.32 -57.91 61.55
N GLU A 686 -4.66 -57.12 60.53
CA GLU A 686 -3.69 -56.35 59.77
C GLU A 686 -3.00 -55.28 60.64
N PHE A 687 -3.75 -54.61 61.53
CA PHE A 687 -3.20 -53.67 62.50
C PHE A 687 -2.19 -54.34 63.45
N CYS A 688 -2.50 -55.53 63.97
CA CYS A 688 -1.57 -56.29 64.80
C CYS A 688 -0.31 -56.73 64.04
N LYS A 689 -0.42 -57.10 62.75
CA LYS A 689 0.75 -57.41 61.89
C LYS A 689 1.62 -56.18 61.65
N GLU A 690 1.02 -55.03 61.33
CA GLU A 690 1.75 -53.78 61.04
C GLU A 690 2.56 -53.30 62.25
N HIS A 691 2.00 -53.43 63.47
CA HIS A 691 2.64 -52.96 64.69
C HIS A 691 3.58 -53.99 65.35
N ASN A 692 3.48 -55.28 64.98
CA ASN A 692 4.32 -56.39 65.47
C ASN A 692 4.50 -56.42 67.01
N ASP A 693 3.42 -56.14 67.74
CA ASP A 693 3.40 -56.06 69.21
C ASP A 693 2.69 -57.28 69.81
N ASN A 694 3.40 -58.04 70.64
CA ASN A 694 2.89 -59.24 71.31
C ASN A 694 1.72 -58.94 72.25
N ASP A 695 1.64 -57.75 72.84
CA ASP A 695 0.56 -57.37 73.76
C ASP A 695 -0.74 -57.14 72.97
N LEU A 696 -0.66 -56.51 71.78
CA LEU A 696 -1.80 -56.35 70.87
C LEU A 696 -2.31 -57.71 70.36
N TRP A 697 -1.40 -58.62 70.01
CA TRP A 697 -1.76 -59.99 69.65
C TRP A 697 -2.44 -60.71 70.82
N THR A 698 -1.94 -60.55 72.04
CA THR A 698 -2.53 -61.17 73.23
C THR A 698 -3.96 -60.66 73.48
N VAL A 699 -4.20 -59.35 73.35
CA VAL A 699 -5.54 -58.75 73.47
C VAL A 699 -6.47 -59.23 72.36
N LEU A 700 -6.00 -59.28 71.10
CA LEU A 700 -6.78 -59.79 69.98
C LEU A 700 -7.12 -61.29 70.15
N ILE A 701 -6.19 -62.10 70.66
CA ILE A 701 -6.41 -63.53 70.93
C ILE A 701 -7.41 -63.69 72.09
N GLU A 702 -7.31 -62.90 73.16
CA GLU A 702 -8.24 -62.97 74.29
C GLU A 702 -9.66 -62.59 73.90
N GLU A 703 -9.84 -61.53 73.12
CA GLU A 703 -11.16 -61.13 72.66
C GLU A 703 -11.70 -62.06 71.56
N SER A 704 -10.85 -62.59 70.66
CA SER A 704 -11.29 -63.54 69.63
C SER A 704 -11.70 -64.90 70.20
N THR A 705 -11.09 -65.36 71.30
CA THR A 705 -11.53 -66.61 71.96
C THR A 705 -12.95 -66.53 72.53
N LYS A 706 -13.46 -65.32 72.80
CA LYS A 706 -14.86 -65.09 73.19
C LYS A 706 -15.84 -65.25 72.03
N GLN A 707 -15.36 -65.20 70.78
CA GLN A 707 -16.19 -65.28 69.56
C GLN A 707 -15.69 -66.41 68.63
N PRO A 708 -16.32 -67.60 68.67
CA PRO A 708 -15.85 -68.79 67.95
C PRO A 708 -15.68 -68.63 66.43
N GLU A 709 -16.44 -67.73 65.80
CA GLU A 709 -16.40 -67.46 64.35
C GLU A 709 -15.13 -66.71 63.91
N ILE A 710 -14.47 -66.02 64.84
CA ILE A 710 -13.29 -65.18 64.61
C ILE A 710 -12.00 -66.01 64.68
N VAL A 711 -12.00 -67.05 65.50
CA VAL A 711 -10.82 -67.86 65.84
C VAL A 711 -10.14 -68.43 64.59
N THR A 712 -10.90 -68.88 63.60
CA THR A 712 -10.32 -69.40 62.35
C THR A 712 -9.67 -68.33 61.48
N LYS A 713 -10.24 -67.12 61.43
CA LYS A 713 -9.63 -66.01 60.70
C LYS A 713 -8.31 -65.57 61.35
N VAL A 714 -8.25 -65.58 62.68
CA VAL A 714 -7.02 -65.31 63.44
C VAL A 714 -5.99 -66.43 63.22
N LEU A 715 -6.38 -67.70 63.29
CA LEU A 715 -5.49 -68.85 63.03
C LEU A 715 -4.87 -68.82 61.63
N ASP A 716 -5.62 -68.38 60.62
CA ASP A 716 -5.10 -68.21 59.26
C ASP A 716 -4.12 -67.01 59.12
N GLY A 717 -4.24 -66.00 59.99
CA GLY A 717 -3.47 -64.75 59.92
C GLY A 717 -2.19 -64.70 60.78
N ILE A 718 -2.03 -65.60 61.75
CA ILE A 718 -0.90 -65.62 62.72
C ILE A 718 0.34 -66.38 62.25
N VAL A 719 0.26 -67.09 61.11
CA VAL A 719 1.16 -68.20 60.72
C VAL A 719 2.65 -67.80 60.64
N ASP A 720 2.98 -66.52 60.56
CA ASP A 720 4.36 -66.02 60.54
C ASP A 720 4.73 -65.08 61.72
N TYR A 721 3.77 -64.72 62.57
CA TYR A 721 3.94 -63.64 63.57
C TYR A 721 3.86 -64.11 65.03
N VAL A 722 3.08 -65.16 65.30
CA VAL A 722 2.84 -65.63 66.67
C VAL A 722 2.93 -67.16 66.68
N ASN A 723 3.53 -67.72 67.73
CA ASN A 723 3.55 -69.17 67.92
C ASN A 723 2.10 -69.70 67.98
N PRO A 724 1.67 -70.59 67.07
CA PRO A 724 0.30 -71.09 67.02
C PRO A 724 -0.15 -71.80 68.31
N GLU A 725 0.80 -72.30 69.10
CA GLU A 725 0.55 -72.86 70.42
C GLU A 725 -0.21 -71.88 71.35
N LEU A 726 0.06 -70.58 71.24
CA LEU A 726 -0.58 -69.54 72.07
C LEU A 726 -2.07 -69.37 71.75
N VAL A 727 -2.47 -69.66 70.51
CA VAL A 727 -3.88 -69.60 70.10
C VAL A 727 -4.56 -70.93 70.41
N VAL A 728 -3.92 -72.05 70.11
CA VAL A 728 -4.46 -73.40 70.38
C VAL A 728 -4.65 -73.64 71.88
N SER A 729 -3.71 -73.20 72.72
CA SER A 729 -3.78 -73.36 74.18
C SER A 729 -4.92 -72.57 74.85
N LYS A 730 -5.40 -71.49 74.22
CA LYS A 730 -6.51 -70.67 74.72
C LYS A 730 -7.90 -71.14 74.25
N ILE A 731 -7.99 -72.14 73.36
CA ILE A 731 -9.26 -72.74 72.93
C ILE A 731 -9.82 -73.66 74.02
N LYS A 732 -11.07 -73.45 74.43
CA LYS A 732 -11.70 -74.29 75.47
C LYS A 732 -12.10 -75.66 74.92
N LEU A 733 -11.80 -76.72 75.68
CA LEU A 733 -12.27 -78.08 75.39
C LEU A 733 -13.80 -78.12 75.31
N GLY A 734 -14.33 -78.56 74.16
CA GLY A 734 -15.77 -78.65 73.88
C GLY A 734 -16.36 -77.50 73.04
N GLN A 735 -15.57 -76.48 72.69
CA GLN A 735 -16.01 -75.35 71.86
C GLN A 735 -16.09 -75.74 70.38
N THR A 736 -17.24 -75.48 69.73
CA THR A 736 -17.42 -75.72 68.29
C THR A 736 -16.87 -74.55 67.47
N ILE A 737 -15.73 -74.76 66.81
CA ILE A 737 -15.12 -73.76 65.93
C ILE A 737 -15.36 -74.16 64.47
N PRO A 738 -16.04 -73.33 63.66
CA PRO A 738 -16.28 -73.62 62.23
C PRO A 738 -14.95 -73.78 61.48
N HIS A 739 -14.84 -74.69 60.52
CA HIS A 739 -13.66 -74.82 59.63
C HIS A 739 -12.27 -75.03 60.27
N LEU A 740 -12.18 -75.28 61.59
CA LEU A 740 -10.92 -75.44 62.31
C LEU A 740 -9.97 -76.47 61.68
N ARG A 741 -10.51 -77.59 61.18
CA ARG A 741 -9.73 -78.64 60.50
C ARG A 741 -8.98 -78.10 59.28
N GLN A 742 -9.60 -77.24 58.47
CA GLN A 742 -8.98 -76.69 57.26
C GLN A 742 -7.86 -75.71 57.62
N SER A 743 -8.10 -74.82 58.60
CA SER A 743 -7.10 -73.86 59.08
C SER A 743 -5.88 -74.55 59.72
N ILE A 744 -6.08 -75.59 60.52
CA ILE A 744 -4.96 -76.36 61.12
C ILE A 744 -4.13 -77.07 60.04
N ILE A 745 -4.77 -77.69 59.05
CA ILE A 745 -4.04 -78.36 57.95
C ILE A 745 -3.19 -77.34 57.18
N LYS A 746 -3.77 -76.17 56.86
CA LYS A 746 -3.09 -75.09 56.14
C LYS A 746 -1.88 -74.57 56.92
N MET A 747 -2.04 -74.34 58.22
CA MET A 747 -0.96 -73.92 59.12
C MET A 747 0.17 -74.96 59.18
N LEU A 748 -0.15 -76.24 59.40
CA LEU A 748 0.86 -77.31 59.45
C LEU A 748 1.61 -77.46 58.12
N TRP A 749 0.90 -77.32 56.99
CA TRP A 749 1.51 -77.32 55.67
C TRP A 749 2.50 -76.16 55.48
N HIS A 750 2.16 -74.96 55.94
CA HIS A 750 3.04 -73.78 55.83
C HIS A 750 4.34 -73.95 56.62
N TYR A 751 4.27 -74.46 57.86
CA TYR A 751 5.46 -74.75 58.65
C TYR A 751 6.35 -75.84 58.04
N ASN A 752 5.74 -76.89 57.46
CA ASN A 752 6.49 -77.94 56.78
C ASN A 752 7.25 -77.39 55.55
N ILE A 753 6.61 -76.50 54.77
CA ILE A 753 7.25 -75.83 53.63
C ILE A 753 8.40 -74.92 54.10
N GLN A 754 8.23 -74.18 55.20
CA GLN A 754 9.31 -73.33 55.75
C GLN A 754 10.55 -74.15 56.12
N GLU A 755 10.37 -75.30 56.77
CA GLU A 755 11.48 -76.21 57.11
C GLU A 755 12.21 -76.73 55.85
N GLU A 756 11.46 -77.11 54.83
CA GLU A 756 12.00 -77.60 53.55
C GLU A 756 12.79 -76.51 52.80
N ILE A 757 12.27 -75.27 52.77
CA ILE A 757 12.94 -74.12 52.15
C ILE A 757 14.26 -73.81 52.85
N LEU A 758 14.29 -73.80 54.19
CA LEU A 758 15.49 -73.54 54.96
C LEU A 758 16.56 -74.61 54.70
N THR A 759 16.15 -75.87 54.63
CA THR A 759 17.05 -77.00 54.36
C THR A 759 17.66 -76.92 52.96
N ASN A 760 16.84 -76.63 51.94
CA ASN A 760 17.30 -76.50 50.55
C ASN A 760 18.21 -75.27 50.36
N SER A 761 17.86 -74.14 50.99
CA SER A 761 18.67 -72.92 50.91
C SER A 761 20.07 -73.15 51.48
N HIS A 762 20.17 -73.87 52.60
CA HIS A 762 21.44 -74.25 53.20
C HIS A 762 22.30 -75.14 52.28
N GLN A 763 21.70 -76.09 51.56
CA GLN A 763 22.43 -76.95 50.61
C GLN A 763 22.98 -76.20 49.39
N ILE A 764 22.19 -75.28 48.83
CA ILE A 764 22.63 -74.46 47.68
C ILE A 764 23.83 -73.60 48.08
N GLN A 765 23.74 -72.96 49.26
CA GLN A 765 24.80 -72.08 49.75
C GLN A 765 26.13 -72.80 49.97
N LEU A 766 26.09 -74.04 50.47
CA LEU A 766 27.28 -74.88 50.60
C LEU A 766 27.90 -75.24 49.24
N THR A 767 27.07 -75.54 48.24
CA THR A 767 27.53 -75.95 46.91
C THR A 767 28.24 -74.80 46.18
N ASP A 768 27.66 -73.60 46.21
CA ASP A 768 28.25 -72.39 45.62
C ASP A 768 29.60 -72.04 46.26
N TYR A 769 29.71 -72.19 47.58
CA TYR A 769 30.97 -71.94 48.30
C TYR A 769 32.11 -72.82 47.76
N PHE A 770 31.87 -74.13 47.62
CA PHE A 770 32.90 -75.06 47.15
C PHE A 770 33.28 -74.85 45.67
N ALA A 771 32.31 -74.55 44.81
CA ALA A 771 32.56 -74.27 43.39
C ALA A 771 33.47 -73.02 43.23
N THR A 772 33.10 -71.93 43.89
CA THR A 772 33.84 -70.66 43.86
C THR A 772 35.26 -70.84 44.41
N HIS A 773 35.41 -71.61 45.49
CA HIS A 773 36.72 -71.90 46.07
C HIS A 773 37.64 -72.65 45.09
N SER A 774 37.13 -73.63 44.34
CA SER A 774 37.95 -74.39 43.38
C SER A 774 38.45 -73.53 42.21
N GLU A 775 37.64 -72.59 41.73
CA GLU A 775 38.03 -71.68 40.65
C GLU A 775 39.19 -70.77 41.10
N VAL A 776 39.09 -70.24 42.32
CA VAL A 776 40.15 -69.40 42.91
C VAL A 776 41.47 -70.16 43.02
N VAL A 777 41.44 -71.41 43.51
CA VAL A 777 42.64 -72.24 43.62
C VAL A 777 43.27 -72.53 42.26
N THR A 778 42.44 -72.77 41.24
CA THR A 778 42.91 -73.04 39.86
C THR A 778 43.58 -71.81 39.25
N LEU A 779 43.03 -70.62 39.46
CA LEU A 779 43.62 -69.36 39.01
C LEU A 779 44.94 -69.05 39.70
N GLN A 780 45.06 -69.32 41.01
CA GLN A 780 46.30 -69.10 41.76
C GLN A 780 47.45 -70.02 41.33
N ARG A 781 47.16 -71.22 40.81
CA ARG A 781 48.19 -72.19 40.38
C ARG A 781 48.65 -72.02 38.93
N ARG A 782 48.09 -71.09 38.17
CA ARG A 782 48.45 -70.85 36.76
C ARG A 782 49.76 -70.05 36.65
N GLY A 783 50.71 -70.51 35.85
CA GLY A 783 51.95 -69.77 35.57
C GLY A 783 51.73 -68.52 34.72
N GLN A 784 52.47 -67.45 34.99
CA GLN A 784 52.41 -66.17 34.26
C GLN A 784 53.70 -65.96 33.44
N GLN A 785 53.56 -65.65 32.15
CA GLN A 785 54.69 -65.43 31.25
C GLN A 785 55.29 -64.03 31.45
N VAL A 786 56.62 -63.95 31.55
CA VAL A 786 57.37 -62.69 31.73
C VAL A 786 58.29 -62.47 30.52
N SER A 787 58.13 -61.34 29.82
CA SER A 787 58.98 -60.97 28.67
C SER A 787 60.26 -60.24 29.11
N TYR A 788 61.32 -60.35 28.30
CA TYR A 788 62.62 -59.69 28.52
C TYR A 788 62.57 -58.16 28.34
N ASP A 789 61.57 -57.65 27.62
CA ASP A 789 61.42 -56.22 27.31
C ASP A 789 60.83 -55.42 28.50
N LEU A 790 60.33 -56.12 29.50
CA LEU A 790 59.76 -55.49 30.70
C LEU A 790 60.88 -54.98 31.59
N SER A 791 60.76 -53.72 32.03
CA SER A 791 61.66 -53.09 32.99
C SER A 791 60.97 -52.96 34.35
N CYS A 792 61.73 -53.19 35.42
CA CYS A 792 61.24 -53.09 36.79
C CYS A 792 60.90 -51.62 37.07
N PRO A 793 59.66 -51.26 37.44
CA PRO A 793 59.27 -49.86 37.55
C PRO A 793 60.05 -49.04 38.56
N GLN A 794 60.65 -49.69 39.57
CA GLN A 794 61.37 -48.99 40.64
C GLN A 794 62.84 -48.70 40.33
N CYS A 795 63.52 -49.62 39.63
CA CYS A 795 64.94 -49.48 39.31
C CYS A 795 65.18 -49.22 37.81
N HIS A 796 64.13 -49.30 37.01
CA HIS A 796 64.08 -49.15 35.56
C HIS A 796 65.01 -50.09 34.77
N LYS A 797 65.59 -51.11 35.41
CA LYS A 797 66.40 -52.14 34.74
C LYS A 797 65.50 -53.26 34.20
N SER A 798 65.93 -53.95 33.14
CA SER A 798 65.20 -55.11 32.62
C SER A 798 64.96 -56.15 33.71
N VAL A 799 63.75 -56.66 33.76
CA VAL A 799 63.27 -57.59 34.79
C VAL A 799 64.03 -58.92 34.68
N VAL A 800 64.41 -59.35 33.47
CA VAL A 800 65.13 -60.61 33.23
C VAL A 800 66.48 -60.32 32.58
N ILE A 801 67.57 -60.53 33.32
CA ILE A 801 68.94 -60.27 32.85
C ILE A 801 69.55 -61.59 32.35
N LYS A 802 70.08 -61.60 31.11
CA LYS A 802 70.86 -62.71 30.54
C LYS A 802 72.30 -62.61 31.04
N ASP A 803 72.56 -63.03 32.27
CA ASP A 803 73.82 -63.71 32.57
C ASP A 803 73.76 -64.47 33.90
N THR A 804 74.56 -65.52 33.94
CA THR A 804 74.41 -66.74 34.73
C THR A 804 74.60 -66.56 36.24
N VAL A 805 73.63 -67.11 36.97
CA VAL A 805 73.53 -67.43 38.42
C VAL A 805 72.57 -66.49 39.20
N PRO A 806 71.56 -67.04 39.91
CA PRO A 806 70.20 -66.48 39.90
C PRO A 806 69.76 -66.05 41.30
N ARG A 807 69.47 -64.76 41.53
CA ARG A 807 68.88 -64.33 42.82
C ARG A 807 67.94 -63.13 42.79
N ASN A 808 67.46 -62.72 41.61
CA ASN A 808 66.34 -61.78 41.59
C ASN A 808 65.07 -62.60 41.39
N ALA A 809 64.47 -63.08 42.49
CA ALA A 809 63.11 -63.59 42.39
C ALA A 809 62.22 -62.46 41.82
N LEU A 810 61.22 -62.83 41.05
CA LEU A 810 60.32 -61.87 40.43
C LEU A 810 58.99 -61.97 41.14
N ILE A 811 58.45 -60.83 41.54
CA ILE A 811 57.10 -60.74 42.08
C ILE A 811 56.24 -60.10 41.00
N ALA A 812 55.32 -60.90 40.46
CA ALA A 812 54.30 -60.45 39.53
C ALA A 812 53.00 -60.23 40.29
N PHE A 813 52.43 -59.03 40.17
CA PHE A 813 51.11 -58.71 40.70
C PHE A 813 50.03 -59.11 39.69
N LYS A 814 48.81 -59.42 40.17
CA LYS A 814 47.65 -59.74 39.30
C LYS A 814 47.31 -58.64 38.28
N CYS A 815 47.73 -57.40 38.54
CA CYS A 815 47.61 -56.28 37.60
C CYS A 815 48.60 -56.34 36.42
N GLY A 816 49.50 -57.33 36.39
CA GLY A 816 50.49 -57.53 35.32
C GLY A 816 51.83 -56.82 35.54
N HIS A 817 51.98 -56.02 36.60
CA HIS A 817 53.25 -55.37 36.93
C HIS A 817 54.20 -56.32 37.63
N ILE A 818 55.47 -56.29 37.23
CA ILE A 818 56.49 -57.22 37.69
C ILE A 818 57.69 -56.43 38.22
N TYR A 819 58.11 -56.79 39.42
CA TYR A 819 59.23 -56.17 40.12
C TYR A 819 60.30 -57.22 40.41
N HIS A 820 61.56 -56.80 40.47
CA HIS A 820 62.57 -57.59 41.19
C HIS A 820 62.15 -57.67 42.66
N GLU A 821 62.33 -58.81 43.32
CA GLU A 821 61.92 -59.04 44.71
C GLU A 821 62.39 -57.96 45.68
N ILE A 822 63.60 -57.45 45.45
CA ILE A 822 64.26 -56.41 46.25
C ILE A 822 63.67 -55.02 45.98
N CYS A 823 63.07 -54.83 44.80
CA CYS A 823 62.52 -53.59 44.31
C CYS A 823 61.00 -53.47 44.55
N VAL A 824 60.37 -54.45 45.21
CA VAL A 824 58.96 -54.38 45.59
C VAL A 824 58.79 -53.32 46.70
N PRO A 825 57.96 -52.29 46.48
CA PRO A 825 57.66 -51.31 47.51
C PRO A 825 57.01 -51.99 48.74
N GLY A 826 57.39 -51.57 49.96
CA GLY A 826 56.78 -52.09 51.20
C GLY A 826 57.33 -53.43 51.73
N ARG A 827 58.47 -53.93 51.24
CA ARG A 827 59.06 -55.24 51.64
C ARG A 827 59.27 -55.43 53.15
N LEU A 828 59.39 -54.34 53.92
CA LEU A 828 59.58 -54.37 55.38
C LEU A 828 58.27 -54.45 56.18
N ILE A 829 57.10 -54.30 55.54
CA ILE A 829 55.78 -54.16 56.20
C ILE A 829 54.82 -55.33 55.84
N ASN A 830 55.27 -56.35 55.10
CA ASN A 830 54.44 -57.47 54.60
C ASN A 830 53.22 -57.06 53.74
N GLU A 831 53.06 -55.79 53.40
CA GLU A 831 52.01 -55.31 52.49
C GLU A 831 52.54 -55.19 51.06
N HIS A 832 52.59 -56.31 50.35
CA HIS A 832 52.90 -56.31 48.92
C HIS A 832 51.71 -55.75 48.13
N HIS A 833 51.73 -54.45 47.83
CA HIS A 833 50.76 -53.80 46.94
C HIS A 833 51.48 -53.12 45.77
N CYS A 834 50.84 -53.12 44.61
CA CYS A 834 51.35 -52.44 43.42
C CYS A 834 51.22 -50.92 43.61
N GLU A 835 52.32 -50.20 43.84
CA GLU A 835 52.27 -48.74 44.03
C GLU A 835 51.84 -47.97 42.77
N LEU A 836 52.12 -48.51 41.58
CA LEU A 836 51.71 -47.87 40.32
C LEU A 836 50.19 -47.83 40.14
N CYS A 837 49.50 -48.85 40.62
CA CYS A 837 48.09 -49.04 40.36
C CYS A 837 47.23 -48.92 41.62
N LYS A 838 47.84 -48.80 42.81
CA LYS A 838 47.22 -48.66 44.14
C LYS A 838 46.10 -49.68 44.42
N LEU A 839 46.03 -50.76 43.65
CA LEU A 839 45.16 -51.89 43.89
C LEU A 839 45.80 -52.68 45.02
N ARG A 840 45.22 -52.60 46.21
CA ARG A 840 45.53 -53.50 47.32
C ARG A 840 45.39 -54.93 46.81
N ASN A 841 46.46 -55.71 46.93
CA ASN A 841 46.38 -57.15 46.80
C ASN A 841 45.72 -57.64 48.09
N THR A 842 44.39 -57.56 48.18
CA THR A 842 43.63 -58.34 49.16
C THR A 842 43.77 -59.78 48.72
N ASP A 843 44.81 -60.43 49.26
CA ASP A 843 44.82 -61.82 49.73
C ASP A 843 46.29 -62.30 49.80
N ILE A 844 46.98 -61.87 50.86
CA ILE A 844 48.04 -62.66 51.48
C ILE A 844 47.69 -62.75 52.96
N ASP A 845 46.74 -63.62 53.29
CA ASP A 845 46.83 -64.38 54.53
C ASP A 845 47.43 -65.74 54.15
N ARG A 846 48.70 -65.95 54.50
CA ARG A 846 49.23 -67.30 54.69
C ARG A 846 48.81 -67.73 56.09
N PRO A 847 48.29 -68.95 56.31
CA PRO A 847 48.53 -69.61 57.58
C PRO A 847 49.96 -70.17 57.60
N GLU A 848 50.52 -70.27 58.80
CA GLU A 848 51.89 -70.69 59.18
C GLU A 848 52.65 -71.63 58.23
#